data_AF-A0A068W9Z0-F1
#
_entry.id   AF-A0A068W9Z0-F1
#
_cell.length_a   1.000
_cell.length_b   1.000
_cell.length_c   1.000
_cell.angle_alpha   90.00
_cell.angle_beta   90.00
_cell.angle_gamma   90.00
#
_symmetry.space_group_name_H-M   'P 1'
#
loop_
_entity.id
_entity.type
_entity.pdbx_description
1 polymer ?
#
loop_
_entity_poly.entity_id
_entity_poly.type
_entity_poly.pdbx_seq_one_letter_code
_entity_poly.pdbx_strand_id
1 'polypeptide(L)'
;MAALQKSHENEKKLMRKCRELKADILSNSVRLDHVEKISSENPANLSALKKELESAWTLVEGATGKENQARERIKRLKEEIATLSNIIEKGGSGEVGADAIAELSKNLEKLTKEKSEQAVENAKLREQIDSTKEQINGLQEEIFTAQQKIAELGRDIQEKASEAQRELRKKEKMEREMNDVGEEVELKHAQIRSISEVIEKLQEELKVRQEENRTLRISYEQMNRKLQLAEAKLADAQSKLDAQVALTESIRAENASRSVEVKQKEEEVEAIRAENAKLVRQNEAASRRIRSIEEKKQELERTRDRLRENIAAIDRDLEATRKTMDNDRKACEELTRERDALSKSLFKVRGQAAKQTNLLRLHEQSKQNLEREITNYNQEAITQRKIINVLENERDHYLREASSYTQKVLNLMEEVKFREMQIFDFRKKIAEAQTKLKQQENLYEAIKSDRNLYSKNLIEAQDEISGMKRKLHLMAHRISQLKEEIANTDAMMVQETAECVRMTRERDNMQKELQRMKNMAIENRSIMESQEAEERKLLKVIAQAEFERTKHRKELDQVISEKDILGIQLVRRNDDLANLYEKIRIQKSVLDKGEAQFNKVLGDLRRVREEICATRREKAMLQANATKMDELKREVIKARKELSREQVRCKALEDELKKPINVHRWRKLEIYYLDDWRNYEFLPEGSDPSSFEMIKKIHSLQKRLIGKTEEVLEKEIQIQKKERLYVELKQVLARQPGPEIAEQLAIYENSLREKLAAMKIMTAQMEKHDASIKDYKLQMEKLDNELLDTKKAYFEKRRLKEGSRARTKFETPEVIVEKASEISAQSESEEEEQEKLDDKNLERGQDNLGEANLKGGGQDQSSPGEEESDNQEKEQDELEEKEKEGFKEEYS
;
A
#
# COMPACT_ATOMS: atom_id res chain seq x y z
N MET A 1 -20.47 11.20 -49.49
CA MET A 1 -21.31 10.18 -48.83
C MET A 1 -22.79 10.59 -48.67
N ALA A 2 -23.13 11.83 -48.34
CA ALA A 2 -24.51 12.26 -48.03
C ALA A 2 -25.62 11.79 -49.02
N ALA A 3 -25.35 11.75 -50.33
CA ALA A 3 -26.31 11.23 -51.32
C ALA A 3 -26.66 9.74 -51.11
N LEU A 4 -25.71 8.92 -50.64
CA LEU A 4 -25.93 7.50 -50.37
C LEU A 4 -26.79 7.29 -49.11
N GLN A 5 -26.55 8.09 -48.06
CA GLN A 5 -27.40 8.10 -46.86
C GLN A 5 -28.83 8.53 -47.22
N LYS A 6 -28.99 9.61 -48.00
CA LYS A 6 -30.31 10.09 -48.43
C LYS A 6 -31.05 9.07 -49.31
N SER A 7 -30.32 8.29 -50.11
CA SER A 7 -30.87 7.14 -50.85
C SER A 7 -31.35 6.03 -49.90
N HIS A 8 -30.52 5.62 -48.95
CA HIS A 8 -30.84 4.55 -47.99
C HIS A 8 -31.95 4.95 -46.97
N GLU A 9 -32.08 6.24 -46.64
CA GLU A 9 -33.23 6.76 -45.89
C GLU A 9 -34.52 6.72 -46.71
N ASN A 10 -34.46 7.06 -48.00
CA ASN A 10 -35.61 6.95 -48.89
C ASN A 10 -35.99 5.50 -49.14
N GLU A 11 -35.02 4.58 -49.27
CA GLU A 11 -35.23 3.13 -49.30
C GLU A 11 -35.90 2.64 -48.01
N LYS A 12 -35.42 3.06 -46.83
CA LYS A 12 -36.06 2.75 -45.53
C LYS A 12 -37.47 3.31 -45.43
N LYS A 13 -37.75 4.51 -45.96
CA LYS A 13 -39.11 5.09 -46.04
C LYS A 13 -40.01 4.29 -47.01
N LEU A 14 -39.49 3.88 -48.17
CA LEU A 14 -40.20 3.00 -49.10
C LEU A 14 -40.51 1.65 -48.46
N MET A 15 -39.54 1.04 -47.76
CA MET A 15 -39.71 -0.24 -47.09
C MET A 15 -40.68 -0.19 -45.89
N ARG A 16 -40.79 0.95 -45.19
CA ARG A 16 -41.89 1.19 -44.24
C ARG A 16 -43.22 1.28 -44.98
N LYS A 17 -43.31 2.12 -46.01
CA LYS A 17 -44.56 2.32 -46.77
C LYS A 17 -45.05 1.07 -47.50
N CYS A 18 -44.15 0.19 -47.93
CA CYS A 18 -44.48 -1.13 -48.47
C CYS A 18 -44.91 -2.13 -47.37
N ARG A 19 -44.47 -1.98 -46.11
CA ARG A 19 -44.98 -2.77 -44.97
C ARG A 19 -46.34 -2.25 -44.51
N GLU A 20 -46.53 -0.94 -44.45
CA GLU A 20 -47.81 -0.26 -44.19
C GLU A 20 -48.84 -0.69 -45.24
N LEU A 21 -48.56 -0.51 -46.54
CA LEU A 21 -49.44 -0.96 -47.62
C LEU A 21 -49.70 -2.47 -47.61
N LYS A 22 -48.74 -3.30 -47.17
CA LYS A 22 -48.96 -4.76 -47.06
C LYS A 22 -49.81 -5.12 -45.84
N ALA A 23 -49.73 -4.35 -44.75
CA ALA A 23 -50.63 -4.46 -43.61
C ALA A 23 -52.04 -3.93 -43.95
N ASP A 24 -52.16 -2.86 -44.73
CA ASP A 24 -53.43 -2.33 -45.23
C ASP A 24 -54.07 -3.30 -46.24
N ILE A 25 -53.30 -3.97 -47.09
CA ILE A 25 -53.79 -5.03 -47.98
C ILE A 25 -54.29 -6.24 -47.18
N LEU A 26 -53.60 -6.65 -46.11
CA LEU A 26 -54.06 -7.73 -45.22
C LEU A 26 -55.29 -7.31 -44.38
N SER A 27 -55.33 -6.07 -43.92
CA SER A 27 -56.50 -5.50 -43.23
C SER A 27 -57.71 -5.43 -44.15
N ASN A 28 -57.52 -4.98 -45.40
CA ASN A 28 -58.57 -4.96 -46.41
C ASN A 28 -58.92 -6.35 -46.94
N SER A 29 -58.02 -7.34 -46.95
CA SER A 29 -58.38 -8.73 -47.26
C SER A 29 -59.22 -9.32 -46.14
N VAL A 30 -58.87 -9.12 -44.86
CA VAL A 30 -59.70 -9.56 -43.72
C VAL A 30 -61.05 -8.83 -43.69
N ARG A 31 -61.12 -7.56 -44.11
CA ARG A 31 -62.38 -6.84 -44.29
C ARG A 31 -63.18 -7.32 -45.50
N LEU A 32 -62.52 -7.75 -46.58
CA LEU A 32 -63.17 -8.39 -47.73
C LEU A 32 -63.69 -9.79 -47.34
N ASP A 33 -62.91 -10.63 -46.66
CA ASP A 33 -63.34 -11.92 -46.11
C ASP A 33 -64.54 -11.75 -45.15
N HIS A 34 -64.57 -10.67 -44.36
CA HIS A 34 -65.68 -10.35 -43.48
C HIS A 34 -66.92 -9.85 -44.23
N VAL A 35 -66.74 -9.07 -45.30
CA VAL A 35 -67.84 -8.64 -46.20
C VAL A 35 -68.36 -9.80 -47.06
N GLU A 36 -67.50 -10.70 -47.52
CA GLU A 36 -67.89 -11.95 -48.18
C GLU A 36 -68.63 -12.87 -47.22
N LYS A 37 -68.24 -12.96 -45.94
CA LYS A 37 -69.05 -13.64 -44.92
C LYS A 37 -70.41 -12.99 -44.73
N ILE A 38 -70.49 -11.69 -44.51
CA ILE A 38 -71.78 -10.98 -44.37
C ILE A 38 -72.66 -11.15 -45.63
N SER A 39 -72.06 -11.21 -46.82
CA SER A 39 -72.73 -11.42 -48.11
C SER A 39 -73.15 -12.88 -48.35
N SER A 40 -72.38 -13.86 -47.86
CA SER A 40 -72.66 -15.31 -48.03
C SER A 40 -73.52 -15.90 -46.92
N GLU A 41 -73.58 -15.27 -45.74
CA GLU A 41 -74.43 -15.68 -44.61
C GLU A 41 -75.90 -15.23 -44.76
N ASN A 42 -76.25 -14.41 -45.78
CA ASN A 42 -77.61 -13.88 -45.97
C ASN A 42 -78.24 -13.89 -47.40
N PRO A 43 -77.93 -14.84 -48.32
CA PRO A 43 -78.61 -14.89 -49.63
C PRO A 43 -80.13 -15.14 -49.52
N ALA A 44 -80.58 -15.80 -48.44
CA ALA A 44 -82.00 -16.04 -48.17
C ALA A 44 -82.76 -14.75 -47.81
N ASN A 45 -82.25 -13.97 -46.85
CA ASN A 45 -82.91 -12.73 -46.39
C ASN A 45 -82.88 -11.63 -47.45
N LEU A 46 -81.79 -11.53 -48.23
CA LEU A 46 -81.70 -10.56 -49.34
C LEU A 46 -82.63 -10.94 -50.52
N SER A 47 -82.92 -12.25 -50.70
CA SER A 47 -83.95 -12.73 -51.62
C SER A 47 -85.38 -12.45 -51.12
N ALA A 48 -85.63 -12.64 -49.82
CA ALA A 48 -86.92 -12.33 -49.19
C ALA A 48 -87.27 -10.84 -49.30
N LEU A 49 -86.36 -9.96 -48.87
CA LEU A 49 -86.55 -8.50 -48.95
C LEU A 49 -86.74 -7.99 -50.38
N LYS A 50 -86.11 -8.62 -51.39
CA LYS A 50 -86.36 -8.29 -52.80
C LYS A 50 -87.76 -8.69 -53.25
N LYS A 51 -88.24 -9.89 -52.88
CA LYS A 51 -89.62 -10.32 -53.16
C LYS A 51 -90.66 -9.45 -52.47
N GLU A 52 -90.41 -9.02 -51.23
CA GLU A 52 -91.29 -8.11 -50.50
C GLU A 52 -91.32 -6.73 -51.17
N LEU A 53 -90.18 -6.23 -51.66
CA LEU A 53 -90.11 -4.97 -52.40
C LEU A 53 -90.81 -5.03 -53.77
N GLU A 54 -90.68 -6.14 -54.51
CA GLU A 54 -91.41 -6.38 -55.78
C GLU A 54 -92.93 -6.53 -55.54
N SER A 55 -93.33 -7.20 -54.46
CA SER A 55 -94.73 -7.30 -54.01
C SER A 55 -95.31 -5.93 -53.65
N ALA A 56 -94.56 -5.10 -52.92
CA ALA A 56 -94.96 -3.73 -52.60
C ALA A 56 -95.08 -2.84 -53.86
N TRP A 57 -94.14 -2.96 -54.81
CA TRP A 57 -94.19 -2.23 -56.08
C TRP A 57 -95.43 -2.60 -56.92
N THR A 58 -95.70 -3.89 -57.10
CA THR A 58 -96.88 -4.33 -57.87
C THR A 58 -98.21 -3.97 -57.20
N LEU A 59 -98.25 -3.86 -55.86
CA LEU A 59 -99.38 -3.28 -55.13
C LEU A 59 -99.56 -1.77 -55.39
N VAL A 60 -98.47 -1.00 -55.48
CA VAL A 60 -98.52 0.45 -55.79
C VAL A 60 -98.91 0.71 -57.25
N GLU A 61 -98.42 -0.08 -58.21
CA GLU A 61 -98.90 -0.04 -59.60
C GLU A 61 -100.38 -0.43 -59.70
N GLY A 62 -100.80 -1.47 -58.97
CA GLY A 62 -102.21 -1.87 -58.87
C GLY A 62 -103.12 -0.81 -58.22
N ALA A 63 -102.60 -0.02 -57.29
CA ALA A 63 -103.32 1.09 -56.65
C ALA A 63 -103.45 2.30 -57.58
N THR A 64 -102.33 2.75 -58.17
CA THR A 64 -102.30 3.89 -59.11
C THR A 64 -103.07 3.61 -60.40
N GLY A 65 -103.08 2.37 -60.89
CA GLY A 65 -103.95 1.93 -61.99
C GLY A 65 -105.44 2.07 -61.66
N LYS A 66 -105.87 1.66 -60.45
CA LYS A 66 -107.25 1.86 -59.98
C LYS A 66 -107.59 3.33 -59.78
N GLU A 67 -106.66 4.13 -59.27
CA GLU A 67 -106.85 5.57 -59.09
C GLU A 67 -107.06 6.28 -60.44
N ASN A 68 -106.27 5.95 -61.46
CA ASN A 68 -106.43 6.52 -62.80
C ASN A 68 -107.78 6.12 -63.44
N GLN A 69 -108.22 4.88 -63.27
CA GLN A 69 -109.58 4.46 -63.69
C GLN A 69 -110.68 5.22 -62.94
N ALA A 70 -110.51 5.49 -61.64
CA ALA A 70 -111.45 6.29 -60.86
C ALA A 70 -111.47 7.76 -61.33
N ARG A 71 -110.30 8.37 -61.58
CA ARG A 71 -110.16 9.73 -62.11
C ARG A 71 -110.82 9.89 -63.48
N GLU A 72 -110.65 8.92 -64.40
CA GLU A 72 -111.38 8.91 -65.67
C GLU A 72 -112.89 8.79 -65.48
N ARG A 73 -113.35 7.90 -64.60
CA ARG A 73 -114.78 7.68 -64.37
C ARG A 73 -115.45 8.92 -63.77
N ILE A 74 -114.78 9.61 -62.84
CA ILE A 74 -115.20 10.90 -62.28
C ILE A 74 -115.21 11.99 -63.36
N LYS A 75 -114.26 12.00 -64.31
CA LYS A 75 -114.27 12.96 -65.43
C LYS A 75 -115.50 12.77 -66.33
N ARG A 76 -115.78 11.52 -66.76
CA ARG A 76 -116.96 11.21 -67.59
C ARG A 76 -118.27 11.58 -66.89
N LEU A 77 -118.42 11.24 -65.59
CA LEU A 77 -119.59 11.61 -64.79
C LEU A 77 -119.76 13.14 -64.64
N LYS A 78 -118.67 13.91 -64.59
CA LYS A 78 -118.74 15.38 -64.60
C LYS A 78 -119.16 15.95 -65.96
N GLU A 79 -118.77 15.31 -67.06
CA GLU A 79 -119.19 15.68 -68.42
C GLU A 79 -120.67 15.32 -68.67
N GLU A 80 -121.16 14.19 -68.14
CA GLU A 80 -122.58 13.80 -68.11
C GLU A 80 -123.43 14.75 -67.24
N ILE A 81 -122.95 15.15 -66.05
CA ILE A 81 -123.63 16.15 -65.22
C ILE A 81 -123.71 17.51 -65.93
N ALA A 82 -122.63 17.96 -66.57
CA ALA A 82 -122.61 19.23 -67.30
C ALA A 82 -123.56 19.25 -68.51
N THR A 83 -123.80 18.11 -69.16
CA THR A 83 -124.77 18.01 -70.26
C THR A 83 -126.21 17.92 -69.75
N LEU A 84 -126.46 17.21 -68.65
CA LEU A 84 -127.78 17.16 -68.02
C LEU A 84 -128.21 18.49 -67.40
N SER A 85 -127.30 19.26 -66.78
CA SER A 85 -127.61 20.60 -66.25
C SER A 85 -128.08 21.58 -67.34
N ASN A 86 -127.49 21.52 -68.54
CA ASN A 86 -127.89 22.38 -69.67
C ASN A 86 -129.31 22.08 -70.21
N ILE A 87 -129.88 20.90 -69.92
CA ILE A 87 -131.23 20.52 -70.38
C ILE A 87 -132.30 21.05 -69.40
N ILE A 88 -131.95 21.25 -68.13
CA ILE A 88 -132.90 21.66 -67.07
C ILE A 88 -133.17 23.18 -67.07
N GLU A 89 -132.29 23.99 -67.68
CA GLU A 89 -132.38 25.46 -67.60
C GLU A 89 -133.24 26.13 -68.71
N LYS A 90 -133.93 25.36 -69.58
CA LYS A 90 -134.81 25.91 -70.63
C LYS A 90 -136.10 25.11 -70.89
N GLY A 91 -137.19 25.58 -70.26
CA GLY A 91 -138.57 25.23 -70.60
C GLY A 91 -139.14 24.02 -69.83
N GLY A 92 -140.38 24.00 -69.35
CA GLY A 92 -141.39 25.07 -69.25
C GLY A 92 -142.69 24.78 -70.00
N SER A 93 -143.82 24.92 -69.29
CA SER A 93 -145.22 24.77 -69.75
C SER A 93 -145.69 23.38 -70.20
N GLY A 94 -146.93 23.05 -69.86
CA GLY A 94 -147.60 21.77 -70.15
C GLY A 94 -148.72 21.52 -69.13
N GLU A 95 -149.98 21.50 -69.57
CA GLU A 95 -151.15 21.53 -68.69
C GLU A 95 -151.73 20.13 -68.37
N VAL A 96 -152.25 20.01 -67.15
CA VAL A 96 -153.38 19.15 -66.70
C VAL A 96 -153.60 17.83 -67.46
N GLY A 97 -153.13 16.73 -66.87
CA GLY A 97 -153.53 15.36 -67.18
C GLY A 97 -153.49 14.48 -65.93
N ALA A 98 -154.38 13.49 -65.81
CA ALA A 98 -154.60 12.75 -64.56
C ALA A 98 -153.47 11.77 -64.16
N ASP A 99 -152.49 11.53 -65.04
CA ASP A 99 -151.41 10.56 -64.82
C ASP A 99 -150.25 11.10 -63.94
N ALA A 100 -150.16 12.42 -63.74
CA ALA A 100 -149.04 13.08 -63.06
C ALA A 100 -148.77 12.59 -61.62
N ILE A 101 -149.78 12.05 -60.94
CA ILE A 101 -149.67 11.55 -59.55
C ILE A 101 -148.85 10.25 -59.48
N ALA A 102 -148.97 9.38 -60.49
CA ALA A 102 -148.22 8.12 -60.55
C ALA A 102 -146.72 8.38 -60.78
N GLU A 103 -146.38 9.35 -61.63
CA GLU A 103 -145.00 9.69 -61.95
C GLU A 103 -144.30 10.46 -60.83
N LEU A 104 -145.01 11.37 -60.14
CA LEU A 104 -144.51 12.01 -58.92
C LEU A 104 -144.20 11.00 -57.80
N SER A 105 -145.07 10.01 -57.60
CA SER A 105 -144.85 8.95 -56.59
C SER A 105 -143.57 8.15 -56.87
N LYS A 106 -143.37 7.76 -58.14
CA LYS A 106 -142.19 7.02 -58.62
C LYS A 106 -140.88 7.83 -58.50
N ASN A 107 -140.95 9.15 -58.66
CA ASN A 107 -139.80 10.04 -58.45
C ASN A 107 -139.50 10.26 -56.96
N LEU A 108 -140.51 10.20 -56.09
CA LEU A 108 -140.33 10.23 -54.63
C LEU A 108 -139.65 8.94 -54.12
N GLU A 109 -140.02 7.77 -54.64
CA GLU A 109 -139.31 6.50 -54.37
C GLU A 109 -137.84 6.54 -54.83
N LYS A 110 -137.54 7.08 -56.02
CA LYS A 110 -136.16 7.27 -56.48
C LYS A 110 -135.35 8.16 -55.54
N LEU A 111 -135.85 9.36 -55.21
CA LEU A 111 -135.13 10.31 -54.35
C LEU A 111 -134.94 9.79 -52.91
N THR A 112 -135.89 9.01 -52.38
CA THR A 112 -135.71 8.35 -51.08
C THR A 112 -134.69 7.22 -51.12
N LYS A 113 -134.58 6.49 -52.24
CA LYS A 113 -133.54 5.47 -52.45
C LYS A 113 -132.15 6.08 -52.66
N GLU A 114 -132.02 7.10 -53.49
CA GLU A 114 -130.76 7.84 -53.68
C GLU A 114 -130.27 8.47 -52.37
N LYS A 115 -131.18 9.02 -51.55
CA LYS A 115 -130.86 9.52 -50.21
C LYS A 115 -130.38 8.43 -49.25
N SER A 116 -130.92 7.20 -49.33
CA SER A 116 -130.47 6.10 -48.47
C SER A 116 -129.11 5.55 -48.92
N GLU A 117 -128.87 5.48 -50.24
CA GLU A 117 -127.59 5.08 -50.82
C GLU A 117 -126.48 6.10 -50.49
N GLN A 118 -126.76 7.41 -50.64
CA GLN A 118 -125.85 8.48 -50.22
C GLN A 118 -125.60 8.50 -48.70
N ALA A 119 -126.57 8.12 -47.87
CA ALA A 119 -126.37 8.01 -46.42
C ALA A 119 -125.40 6.87 -46.06
N VAL A 120 -125.50 5.72 -46.74
CA VAL A 120 -124.54 4.60 -46.59
C VAL A 120 -123.16 4.96 -47.11
N GLU A 121 -123.05 5.70 -48.21
CA GLU A 121 -121.76 6.19 -48.73
C GLU A 121 -121.11 7.21 -47.77
N ASN A 122 -121.89 8.16 -47.23
CA ASN A 122 -121.40 9.09 -46.21
C ASN A 122 -120.95 8.39 -44.92
N ALA A 123 -121.59 7.29 -44.52
CA ALA A 123 -121.15 6.49 -43.38
C ALA A 123 -119.78 5.86 -43.63
N LYS A 124 -119.58 5.23 -44.80
CA LYS A 124 -118.30 4.63 -45.20
C LYS A 124 -117.17 5.66 -45.34
N LEU A 125 -117.48 6.84 -45.90
CA LEU A 125 -116.50 7.92 -46.00
C LEU A 125 -116.09 8.46 -44.63
N ARG A 126 -117.00 8.51 -43.65
CA ARG A 126 -116.67 8.86 -42.25
C ARG A 126 -115.79 7.80 -41.60
N GLU A 127 -116.13 6.52 -41.74
CA GLU A 127 -115.35 5.39 -41.23
C GLU A 127 -113.92 5.39 -41.81
N GLN A 128 -113.75 5.69 -43.12
CA GLN A 128 -112.44 5.87 -43.75
C GLN A 128 -111.70 7.12 -43.26
N ILE A 129 -112.40 8.24 -43.03
CA ILE A 129 -111.81 9.47 -42.49
C ILE A 129 -111.33 9.25 -41.04
N ASP A 130 -112.06 8.51 -40.22
CA ASP A 130 -111.67 8.25 -38.84
C ASP A 130 -110.54 7.21 -38.76
N SER A 131 -110.57 6.15 -39.57
CA SER A 131 -109.44 5.20 -39.70
C SER A 131 -108.15 5.88 -40.21
N THR A 132 -108.24 6.82 -41.16
CA THR A 132 -107.07 7.57 -41.62
C THR A 132 -106.56 8.60 -40.60
N LYS A 133 -107.41 9.15 -39.73
CA LYS A 133 -106.96 9.93 -38.56
C LYS A 133 -106.18 9.07 -37.56
N GLU A 134 -106.65 7.85 -37.25
CA GLU A 134 -105.92 6.95 -36.36
C GLU A 134 -104.53 6.60 -36.92
N GLN A 135 -104.44 6.34 -38.23
CA GLN A 135 -103.15 6.14 -38.92
C GLN A 135 -102.26 7.39 -38.88
N ILE A 136 -102.81 8.59 -39.09
CA ILE A 136 -102.06 9.85 -39.00
C ILE A 136 -101.56 10.10 -37.57
N ASN A 137 -102.37 9.83 -36.56
CA ASN A 137 -101.99 9.98 -35.15
C ASN A 137 -100.87 8.99 -34.77
N GLY A 138 -100.99 7.71 -35.15
CA GLY A 138 -99.95 6.72 -34.93
C GLY A 138 -98.62 7.10 -35.60
N LEU A 139 -98.66 7.54 -36.86
CA LEU A 139 -97.48 8.05 -37.56
C LEU A 139 -96.89 9.32 -36.92
N GLN A 140 -97.70 10.17 -36.29
CA GLN A 140 -97.20 11.33 -35.52
C GLN A 140 -96.51 10.90 -34.22
N GLU A 141 -97.00 9.87 -33.52
CA GLU A 141 -96.33 9.30 -32.34
C GLU A 141 -95.02 8.57 -32.73
N GLU A 142 -95.00 7.85 -33.86
CA GLU A 142 -93.78 7.26 -34.42
C GLU A 142 -92.74 8.34 -34.81
N ILE A 143 -93.17 9.43 -35.44
CA ILE A 143 -92.28 10.56 -35.76
C ILE A 143 -91.75 11.23 -34.48
N PHE A 144 -92.60 11.43 -33.47
CA PHE A 144 -92.19 12.06 -32.20
C PHE A 144 -91.19 11.18 -31.43
N THR A 145 -91.44 9.89 -31.31
CA THR A 145 -90.53 8.93 -30.66
C THR A 145 -89.21 8.77 -31.44
N ALA A 146 -89.25 8.79 -32.78
CA ALA A 146 -88.04 8.83 -33.60
C ALA A 146 -87.24 10.13 -33.40
N GLN A 147 -87.89 11.29 -33.29
CA GLN A 147 -87.23 12.58 -32.99
C GLN A 147 -86.59 12.60 -31.60
N GLN A 148 -87.27 12.08 -30.57
CA GLN A 148 -86.69 11.91 -29.24
C GLN A 148 -85.43 11.03 -29.28
N LYS A 149 -85.51 9.89 -29.98
CA LYS A 149 -84.40 8.94 -30.11
C LYS A 149 -83.20 9.51 -30.89
N ILE A 150 -83.44 10.36 -31.89
CA ILE A 150 -82.39 11.13 -32.57
C ILE A 150 -81.73 12.14 -31.62
N ALA A 151 -82.51 12.83 -30.77
CA ALA A 151 -81.98 13.77 -29.78
C ALA A 151 -81.23 13.08 -28.62
N GLU A 152 -81.55 11.83 -28.32
CA GLU A 152 -80.79 10.96 -27.40
C GLU A 152 -79.47 10.51 -28.03
N LEU A 153 -79.51 9.89 -29.21
CA LEU A 153 -78.31 9.49 -29.95
C LEU A 153 -77.37 10.66 -30.23
N GLY A 154 -77.89 11.87 -30.48
CA GLY A 154 -77.10 13.09 -30.60
C GLY A 154 -76.34 13.47 -29.33
N ARG A 155 -76.95 13.30 -28.15
CA ARG A 155 -76.28 13.47 -26.85
C ARG A 155 -75.22 12.39 -26.63
N ASP A 156 -75.56 11.13 -26.88
CA ASP A 156 -74.65 9.99 -26.70
C ASP A 156 -73.40 10.13 -27.59
N ILE A 157 -73.57 10.53 -28.86
CA ILE A 157 -72.48 10.80 -29.80
C ILE A 157 -71.58 11.94 -29.28
N GLN A 158 -72.16 13.02 -28.75
CA GLN A 158 -71.39 14.16 -28.25
C GLN A 158 -70.65 13.83 -26.93
N GLU A 159 -71.27 13.03 -26.03
CA GLU A 159 -70.60 12.52 -24.84
C GLU A 159 -69.42 11.61 -25.22
N LYS A 160 -69.66 10.62 -26.09
CA LYS A 160 -68.63 9.67 -26.59
C LYS A 160 -67.51 10.39 -27.35
N ALA A 161 -67.80 11.46 -28.09
CA ALA A 161 -66.78 12.33 -28.69
C ALA A 161 -65.94 13.06 -27.62
N SER A 162 -66.56 13.53 -26.53
CA SER A 162 -65.85 14.18 -25.42
C SER A 162 -64.99 13.18 -24.62
N GLU A 163 -65.46 11.95 -24.43
CA GLU A 163 -64.68 10.84 -23.87
C GLU A 163 -63.48 10.51 -24.75
N ALA A 164 -63.69 10.33 -26.07
CA ALA A 164 -62.61 10.03 -27.01
C ALA A 164 -61.53 11.12 -27.01
N GLN A 165 -61.90 12.42 -26.89
CA GLN A 165 -60.92 13.50 -26.72
C GLN A 165 -60.20 13.47 -25.36
N ARG A 166 -60.87 13.06 -24.27
CA ARG A 166 -60.24 12.87 -22.96
C ARG A 166 -59.25 11.71 -22.97
N GLU A 167 -59.62 10.57 -23.56
CA GLU A 167 -58.73 9.41 -23.70
C GLU A 167 -57.57 9.68 -24.67
N LEU A 168 -57.77 10.45 -25.74
CA LEU A 168 -56.68 10.89 -26.60
C LEU A 168 -55.67 11.77 -25.85
N ARG A 169 -56.13 12.75 -25.06
CA ARG A 169 -55.24 13.58 -24.22
C ARG A 169 -54.53 12.79 -23.14
N LYS A 170 -55.19 11.81 -22.52
CA LYS A 170 -54.54 10.84 -21.62
C LYS A 170 -53.46 10.04 -22.37
N LYS A 171 -53.78 9.47 -23.53
CA LYS A 171 -52.84 8.71 -24.36
C LYS A 171 -51.61 9.54 -24.70
N GLU A 172 -51.78 10.78 -25.19
CA GLU A 172 -50.64 11.66 -25.47
C GLU A 172 -49.81 12.00 -24.22
N LYS A 173 -50.43 12.11 -23.03
CA LYS A 173 -49.69 12.31 -21.78
C LYS A 173 -48.88 11.07 -21.41
N MET A 174 -49.49 9.88 -21.48
CA MET A 174 -48.82 8.60 -21.22
C MET A 174 -47.72 8.30 -22.26
N GLU A 175 -47.88 8.73 -23.52
CA GLU A 175 -46.86 8.61 -24.56
C GLU A 175 -45.68 9.56 -24.33
N ARG A 176 -45.91 10.77 -23.81
CA ARG A 176 -44.81 11.65 -23.35
C ARG A 176 -44.10 11.03 -22.16
N GLU A 177 -44.84 10.65 -21.11
CA GLU A 177 -44.27 10.03 -19.91
C GLU A 177 -43.52 8.71 -20.22
N MET A 178 -43.98 7.92 -21.19
CA MET A 178 -43.27 6.74 -21.68
C MET A 178 -41.97 7.09 -22.43
N ASN A 179 -41.94 8.16 -23.22
CA ASN A 179 -40.73 8.62 -23.90
C ASN A 179 -39.73 9.21 -22.90
N ASP A 180 -40.19 10.03 -21.95
CA ASP A 180 -39.36 10.64 -20.90
C ASP A 180 -38.68 9.53 -20.06
N VAL A 181 -39.45 8.53 -19.62
CA VAL A 181 -38.91 7.32 -18.95
C VAL A 181 -38.00 6.51 -19.88
N GLY A 182 -38.27 6.48 -21.19
CA GLY A 182 -37.41 5.86 -22.19
C GLY A 182 -36.03 6.51 -22.26
N GLU A 183 -35.98 7.84 -22.32
CA GLU A 183 -34.74 8.63 -22.32
C GLU A 183 -33.98 8.50 -20.99
N GLU A 184 -34.68 8.53 -19.84
CA GLU A 184 -34.06 8.21 -18.55
C GLU A 184 -33.46 6.79 -18.52
N VAL A 185 -34.18 5.79 -19.05
CA VAL A 185 -33.70 4.41 -19.13
C VAL A 185 -32.49 4.29 -20.06
N GLU A 186 -32.45 4.98 -21.21
CA GLU A 186 -31.26 4.99 -22.07
C GLU A 186 -30.06 5.68 -21.41
N LEU A 187 -30.28 6.80 -20.71
CA LEU A 187 -29.25 7.47 -19.91
C LEU A 187 -28.73 6.57 -18.78
N LYS A 188 -29.61 5.82 -18.10
CA LYS A 188 -29.20 4.84 -17.08
C LYS A 188 -28.43 3.67 -17.69
N HIS A 189 -28.80 3.17 -18.87
CA HIS A 189 -28.01 2.17 -19.59
C HIS A 189 -26.65 2.71 -20.06
N ALA A 190 -26.53 3.98 -20.43
CA ALA A 190 -25.24 4.62 -20.73
C ALA A 190 -24.36 4.73 -19.47
N GLN A 191 -24.93 5.14 -18.33
CA GLN A 191 -24.25 5.17 -17.03
C GLN A 191 -23.78 3.76 -16.60
N ILE A 192 -24.64 2.74 -16.73
CA ILE A 192 -24.31 1.35 -16.42
C ILE A 192 -23.15 0.86 -17.31
N ARG A 193 -23.18 1.08 -18.63
CA ARG A 193 -22.07 0.68 -19.53
C ARG A 193 -20.74 1.32 -19.14
N SER A 194 -20.73 2.62 -18.85
CA SER A 194 -19.53 3.33 -18.38
C SER A 194 -18.98 2.75 -17.06
N ILE A 195 -19.87 2.44 -16.12
CA ILE A 195 -19.50 1.79 -14.85
C ILE A 195 -18.98 0.37 -15.09
N SER A 196 -19.57 -0.40 -16.01
CA SER A 196 -19.08 -1.74 -16.38
C SER A 196 -17.67 -1.69 -16.98
N GLU A 197 -17.37 -0.74 -17.87
CA GLU A 197 -16.01 -0.55 -18.41
C GLU A 197 -14.98 -0.19 -17.33
N VAL A 198 -15.38 0.56 -16.31
CA VAL A 198 -14.52 0.88 -15.15
C VAL A 198 -14.32 -0.36 -14.27
N ILE A 199 -15.38 -1.14 -14.03
CA ILE A 199 -15.29 -2.40 -13.29
C ILE A 199 -14.37 -3.40 -14.00
N GLU A 200 -14.46 -3.53 -15.33
CA GLU A 200 -13.60 -4.44 -16.12
C GLU A 200 -12.11 -4.04 -16.02
N LYS A 201 -11.80 -2.74 -16.11
CA LYS A 201 -10.44 -2.22 -15.90
C LYS A 201 -9.92 -2.50 -14.49
N LEU A 202 -10.74 -2.23 -13.46
CA LEU A 202 -10.39 -2.51 -12.06
C LEU A 202 -10.22 -4.02 -11.79
N GLN A 203 -10.97 -4.88 -12.48
CA GLN A 203 -10.80 -6.34 -12.40
C GLN A 203 -9.48 -6.80 -13.05
N GLU A 204 -9.06 -6.19 -14.15
CA GLU A 204 -7.77 -6.51 -14.78
C GLU A 204 -6.58 -6.00 -13.93
N GLU A 205 -6.66 -4.76 -13.42
CA GLU A 205 -5.69 -4.25 -12.45
C GLU A 205 -5.61 -5.14 -11.21
N LEU A 206 -6.74 -5.61 -10.68
CA LEU A 206 -6.78 -6.54 -9.55
C LEU A 206 -6.07 -7.87 -9.85
N LYS A 207 -6.23 -8.44 -11.06
CA LYS A 207 -5.48 -9.66 -11.47
C LYS A 207 -3.96 -9.40 -11.49
N VAL A 208 -3.53 -8.27 -12.06
CA VAL A 208 -2.10 -7.88 -12.08
C VAL A 208 -1.56 -7.76 -10.65
N ARG A 209 -2.26 -7.05 -9.76
CA ARG A 209 -1.86 -6.93 -8.34
C ARG A 209 -1.89 -8.26 -7.58
N GLN A 210 -2.78 -9.19 -7.94
CA GLN A 210 -2.80 -10.53 -7.35
C GLN A 210 -1.57 -11.36 -7.75
N GLU A 211 -1.14 -11.31 -9.02
CA GLU A 211 0.05 -12.04 -9.48
C GLU A 211 1.37 -11.37 -9.02
N GLU A 212 1.39 -10.03 -8.88
CA GLU A 212 2.44 -9.31 -8.12
C GLU A 212 2.51 -9.80 -6.66
N ASN A 213 1.37 -9.89 -5.96
CA ASN A 213 1.34 -10.37 -4.58
C ASN A 213 1.80 -11.84 -4.49
N ARG A 214 1.46 -12.67 -5.47
CA ARG A 214 1.88 -14.08 -5.57
C ARG A 214 3.39 -14.22 -5.75
N THR A 215 3.98 -13.48 -6.68
CA THR A 215 5.43 -13.50 -6.91
C THR A 215 6.21 -12.97 -5.70
N LEU A 216 5.71 -11.92 -5.04
CA LEU A 216 6.27 -11.42 -3.77
C LEU A 216 6.17 -12.46 -2.63
N ARG A 217 5.05 -13.19 -2.50
CA ARG A 217 4.92 -14.29 -1.53
C ARG A 217 5.93 -15.40 -1.77
N ILE A 218 6.10 -15.84 -3.02
CA ILE A 218 7.08 -16.87 -3.38
C ILE A 218 8.50 -16.43 -3.05
N SER A 219 8.85 -15.16 -3.32
CA SER A 219 10.13 -14.57 -2.93
C SER A 219 10.33 -14.53 -1.41
N TYR A 220 9.29 -14.11 -0.66
CA TYR A 220 9.31 -14.09 0.80
C TYR A 220 9.46 -15.49 1.40
N GLU A 221 8.75 -16.49 0.90
CA GLU A 221 8.92 -17.89 1.32
C GLU A 221 10.33 -18.41 1.07
N GLN A 222 10.93 -18.11 -0.10
CA GLN A 222 12.31 -18.49 -0.40
C GLN A 222 13.30 -17.82 0.56
N MET A 223 13.09 -16.54 0.90
CA MET A 223 13.94 -15.83 1.84
C MET A 223 13.76 -16.34 3.28
N ASN A 224 12.53 -16.68 3.69
CA ASN A 224 12.25 -17.25 5.00
C ASN A 224 12.87 -18.65 5.16
N ARG A 225 12.86 -19.48 4.10
CA ARG A 225 13.58 -20.77 4.09
C ARG A 225 15.10 -20.58 4.20
N LYS A 226 15.67 -19.53 3.58
CA LYS A 226 17.10 -19.17 3.75
C LYS A 226 17.41 -18.73 5.18
N LEU A 227 16.51 -17.96 5.82
CA LEU A 227 16.64 -17.55 7.21
C LEU A 227 16.62 -18.76 8.15
N GLN A 228 15.62 -19.64 8.03
CA GLN A 228 15.54 -20.89 8.82
C GLN A 228 16.77 -21.79 8.66
N LEU A 229 17.35 -21.86 7.45
CA LEU A 229 18.61 -22.59 7.20
C LEU A 229 19.84 -21.91 7.83
N ALA A 230 19.81 -20.59 8.05
CA ALA A 230 20.85 -19.87 8.78
C ALA A 230 20.68 -20.01 10.30
N GLU A 231 19.46 -19.92 10.81
CA GLU A 231 19.11 -20.13 12.22
C GLU A 231 19.46 -21.56 12.67
N ALA A 232 19.14 -22.58 11.86
CA ALA A 232 19.51 -23.96 12.15
C ALA A 232 21.03 -24.18 12.20
N LYS A 233 21.80 -23.52 11.32
CA LYS A 233 23.27 -23.55 11.35
C LYS A 233 23.85 -22.81 12.55
N LEU A 234 23.22 -21.71 12.97
CA LEU A 234 23.61 -20.98 14.16
C LEU A 234 23.38 -21.82 15.43
N ALA A 235 22.24 -22.50 15.53
CA ALA A 235 21.93 -23.39 16.65
C ALA A 235 22.87 -24.61 16.71
N ASP A 236 23.22 -25.21 15.56
CA ASP A 236 24.24 -26.27 15.46
C ASP A 236 25.64 -25.78 15.90
N ALA A 237 26.04 -24.58 15.48
CA ALA A 237 27.30 -23.96 15.92
C ALA A 237 27.30 -23.63 17.43
N GLN A 238 26.17 -23.14 17.97
CA GLN A 238 25.97 -22.87 19.39
C GLN A 238 26.12 -24.15 20.22
N SER A 239 25.39 -25.21 19.85
CA SER A 239 25.45 -26.52 20.50
C SER A 239 26.87 -27.13 20.49
N LYS A 240 27.61 -26.96 19.39
CA LYS A 240 29.02 -27.37 19.29
C LYS A 240 29.94 -26.55 20.20
N LEU A 241 29.70 -25.26 20.36
CA LEU A 241 30.44 -24.41 21.29
C LEU A 241 30.17 -24.83 22.75
N ASP A 242 28.90 -24.99 23.12
CA ASP A 242 28.47 -25.38 24.46
C ASP A 242 29.05 -26.78 24.84
N ALA A 243 29.08 -27.72 23.90
CA ALA A 243 29.71 -29.03 24.08
C ALA A 243 31.24 -28.94 24.30
N GLN A 244 31.94 -28.03 23.62
CA GLN A 244 33.38 -27.79 23.84
C GLN A 244 33.66 -27.09 25.18
N VAL A 245 32.78 -26.19 25.63
CA VAL A 245 32.85 -25.60 26.97
C VAL A 245 32.68 -26.68 28.03
N ALA A 246 31.62 -27.50 27.96
CA ALA A 246 31.37 -28.59 28.89
C ALA A 246 32.50 -29.63 28.93
N LEU A 247 33.09 -29.98 27.78
CA LEU A 247 34.28 -30.83 27.71
C LEU A 247 35.50 -30.19 28.40
N THR A 248 35.72 -28.90 28.19
CA THR A 248 36.81 -28.14 28.83
C THR A 248 36.65 -28.08 30.34
N GLU A 249 35.42 -27.89 30.84
CA GLU A 249 35.12 -27.89 32.28
C GLU A 249 35.27 -29.28 32.90
N SER A 250 34.83 -30.33 32.21
CA SER A 250 35.04 -31.72 32.61
C SER A 250 36.54 -32.05 32.75
N ILE A 251 37.37 -31.69 31.77
CA ILE A 251 38.83 -31.89 31.82
C ILE A 251 39.48 -31.08 32.95
N ARG A 252 39.00 -29.85 33.23
CA ARG A 252 39.46 -29.06 34.38
C ARG A 252 39.12 -29.73 35.72
N ALA A 253 37.89 -30.23 35.87
CA ALA A 253 37.46 -30.94 37.07
C ALA A 253 38.23 -32.26 37.27
N GLU A 254 38.46 -33.01 36.19
CA GLU A 254 39.25 -34.26 36.22
C GLU A 254 40.71 -33.98 36.62
N ASN A 255 41.33 -32.94 36.07
CA ASN A 255 42.69 -32.52 36.46
C ASN A 255 42.78 -32.02 37.90
N ALA A 256 41.77 -31.31 38.40
CA ALA A 256 41.69 -30.94 39.82
C ALA A 256 41.56 -32.18 40.72
N SER A 257 40.72 -33.14 40.35
CA SER A 257 40.58 -34.42 41.05
C SER A 257 41.89 -35.22 41.08
N ARG A 258 42.57 -35.37 39.94
CA ARG A 258 43.90 -35.99 39.87
C ARG A 258 44.94 -35.29 40.73
N SER A 259 44.90 -33.96 40.85
CA SER A 259 45.82 -33.22 41.71
C SER A 259 45.57 -33.48 43.21
N VAL A 260 44.31 -33.72 43.61
CA VAL A 260 43.97 -34.16 44.98
C VAL A 260 44.37 -35.62 45.20
N GLU A 261 44.10 -36.50 44.24
CA GLU A 261 44.49 -37.92 44.31
C GLU A 261 46.01 -38.10 44.42
N VAL A 262 46.81 -37.36 43.64
CA VAL A 262 48.28 -37.37 43.74
C VAL A 262 48.74 -37.00 45.15
N LYS A 263 48.19 -35.93 45.76
CA LYS A 263 48.52 -35.56 47.15
C LYS A 263 48.12 -36.62 48.16
N GLN A 264 46.95 -37.22 48.00
CA GLN A 264 46.52 -38.36 48.83
C GLN A 264 47.46 -39.55 48.67
N LYS A 265 48.01 -39.80 47.47
CA LYS A 265 49.02 -40.86 47.26
C LYS A 265 50.40 -40.49 47.81
N GLU A 266 50.79 -39.23 47.82
CA GLU A 266 51.99 -38.76 48.52
C GLU A 266 51.86 -38.95 50.04
N GLU A 267 50.72 -38.56 50.63
CA GLU A 267 50.40 -38.77 52.04
C GLU A 267 50.26 -40.27 52.40
N GLU A 268 49.62 -41.08 51.56
CA GLU A 268 49.57 -42.55 51.71
C GLU A 268 50.97 -43.17 51.67
N VAL A 269 51.85 -42.76 50.76
CA VAL A 269 53.22 -43.29 50.67
C VAL A 269 54.02 -42.94 51.93
N GLU A 270 53.87 -41.74 52.47
CA GLU A 270 54.56 -41.33 53.70
C GLU A 270 53.98 -42.05 54.95
N ALA A 271 52.66 -42.24 55.00
CA ALA A 271 52.00 -43.06 56.02
C ALA A 271 52.40 -44.53 55.93
N ILE A 272 52.49 -45.10 54.72
CA ILE A 272 52.96 -46.48 54.48
C ILE A 272 54.43 -46.63 54.86
N ARG A 273 55.30 -45.63 54.63
CA ARG A 273 56.69 -45.65 55.12
C ARG A 273 56.74 -45.72 56.64
N ALA A 274 55.95 -44.90 57.33
CA ALA A 274 55.85 -44.92 58.79
C ALA A 274 55.26 -46.23 59.34
N GLU A 275 54.23 -46.78 58.67
CA GLU A 275 53.64 -48.06 59.05
C GLU A 275 54.56 -49.24 58.73
N ASN A 276 55.31 -49.25 57.62
CA ASN A 276 56.26 -50.32 57.32
C ASN A 276 57.38 -50.37 58.37
N ALA A 277 57.88 -49.21 58.82
CA ALA A 277 58.82 -49.11 59.94
C ALA A 277 58.25 -49.60 61.30
N LYS A 278 56.92 -49.62 61.46
CA LYS A 278 56.20 -50.18 62.62
C LYS A 278 55.90 -51.68 62.42
N LEU A 279 55.54 -52.11 61.21
CA LEU A 279 55.26 -53.49 60.84
C LEU A 279 56.50 -54.37 60.87
N VAL A 280 57.70 -53.85 60.53
CA VAL A 280 58.97 -54.57 60.75
C VAL A 280 59.13 -54.95 62.23
N ARG A 281 58.96 -53.97 63.14
CA ARG A 281 59.02 -54.20 64.60
C ARG A 281 57.92 -55.13 65.10
N GLN A 282 56.73 -55.08 64.50
CA GLN A 282 55.63 -55.97 64.84
C GLN A 282 55.81 -57.38 64.28
N ASN A 283 56.44 -57.57 63.12
CA ASN A 283 56.74 -58.87 62.54
C ASN A 283 57.79 -59.63 63.37
N GLU A 284 58.83 -58.92 63.85
CA GLU A 284 59.78 -59.44 64.84
C GLU A 284 59.12 -59.94 66.14
N ALA A 285 57.92 -59.44 66.49
CA ALA A 285 57.12 -59.89 67.62
C ALA A 285 56.10 -60.99 67.24
N ALA A 286 55.44 -60.86 66.09
CA ALA A 286 54.45 -61.82 65.58
C ALA A 286 55.09 -63.16 65.22
N SER A 287 56.30 -63.15 64.67
CA SER A 287 57.13 -64.34 64.40
C SER A 287 57.53 -65.12 65.68
N ARG A 288 57.26 -64.58 66.87
CA ARG A 288 57.36 -65.26 68.17
C ARG A 288 56.01 -65.81 68.66
N ARG A 289 54.88 -65.26 68.19
CA ARG A 289 53.51 -65.65 68.59
C ARG A 289 52.86 -66.67 67.67
N ILE A 290 53.07 -66.60 66.35
CA ILE A 290 52.45 -67.53 65.37
C ILE A 290 52.82 -68.99 65.70
N ARG A 291 54.09 -69.23 66.06
CA ARG A 291 54.60 -70.52 66.56
C ARG A 291 53.88 -71.10 67.78
N SER A 292 53.05 -70.33 68.49
CA SER A 292 52.26 -70.76 69.66
C SER A 292 50.76 -70.95 69.36
N ILE A 293 50.31 -70.70 68.13
CA ILE A 293 48.88 -70.74 67.73
C ILE A 293 48.61 -71.82 66.68
N GLU A 294 49.56 -72.09 65.77
CA GLU A 294 49.46 -73.17 64.77
C GLU A 294 49.09 -74.52 65.41
N GLU A 295 49.66 -74.80 66.59
CA GLU A 295 49.44 -76.01 67.40
C GLU A 295 47.97 -76.21 67.80
N LYS A 296 47.16 -75.14 67.89
CA LYS A 296 45.78 -75.18 68.40
C LYS A 296 44.71 -75.25 67.30
N LYS A 297 45.03 -74.94 66.04
CA LYS A 297 44.02 -74.90 64.97
C LYS A 297 43.51 -76.29 64.57
N GLN A 298 44.40 -77.29 64.56
CA GLN A 298 44.14 -78.62 63.98
C GLN A 298 43.06 -79.44 64.71
N GLU A 299 42.61 -78.99 65.88
CA GLU A 299 41.74 -79.75 66.77
C GLU A 299 40.24 -79.50 66.51
N LEU A 300 39.85 -78.28 66.13
CA LEU A 300 38.44 -77.87 66.07
C LEU A 300 37.71 -78.20 64.76
N GLU A 301 38.38 -78.12 63.61
CA GLU A 301 37.72 -78.17 62.29
C GLU A 301 36.98 -79.50 62.01
N ARG A 302 37.38 -80.60 62.67
CA ARG A 302 36.81 -81.95 62.50
C ARG A 302 35.36 -82.12 63.00
N THR A 303 34.80 -81.12 63.68
CA THR A 303 33.49 -81.23 64.37
C THR A 303 32.29 -80.78 63.52
N ARG A 304 32.49 -79.79 62.63
CA ARG A 304 31.42 -79.02 61.96
C ARG A 304 30.57 -79.85 60.99
N ASP A 305 31.21 -80.67 60.15
CA ASP A 305 30.60 -81.07 58.87
C ASP A 305 29.50 -82.14 58.97
N ARG A 306 29.38 -82.82 60.13
CA ARG A 306 28.40 -83.89 60.37
C ARG A 306 26.93 -83.44 60.44
N LEU A 307 26.64 -82.14 60.52
CA LEU A 307 25.28 -81.64 60.77
C LEU A 307 24.48 -81.24 59.52
N ARG A 308 25.06 -81.28 58.31
CA ARG A 308 24.44 -80.70 57.11
C ARG A 308 23.51 -81.61 56.30
N GLU A 309 23.65 -82.94 56.39
CA GLU A 309 22.99 -83.85 55.43
C GLU A 309 21.48 -84.04 55.67
N ASN A 310 20.99 -83.87 56.91
CA ASN A 310 19.65 -84.31 57.31
C ASN A 310 18.46 -83.47 56.77
N ILE A 311 18.70 -82.30 56.16
CA ILE A 311 17.62 -81.34 55.86
C ILE A 311 16.94 -81.60 54.50
N ALA A 312 17.65 -82.11 53.50
CA ALA A 312 17.21 -82.12 52.09
C ALA A 312 16.19 -83.22 51.70
N ALA A 313 15.44 -83.77 52.66
CA ALA A 313 14.59 -84.94 52.46
C ALA A 313 13.10 -84.62 52.22
N ILE A 314 12.58 -83.51 52.78
CA ILE A 314 11.14 -83.32 53.04
C ILE A 314 10.35 -82.71 51.87
N ASP A 315 11.00 -81.99 50.94
CA ASP A 315 10.30 -81.14 49.94
C ASP A 315 9.50 -81.86 48.83
N ARG A 316 9.30 -83.19 48.89
CA ARG A 316 8.77 -83.99 47.76
C ARG A 316 7.26 -84.23 47.74
N ASP A 317 6.55 -84.12 48.86
CA ASP A 317 5.21 -84.72 48.98
C ASP A 317 4.04 -83.83 48.51
N LEU A 318 4.27 -82.54 48.22
CA LEU A 318 3.18 -81.56 48.04
C LEU A 318 2.49 -81.53 46.66
N GLU A 319 3.09 -82.09 45.60
CA GLU A 319 2.58 -81.91 44.23
C GLU A 319 1.44 -82.88 43.83
N ALA A 320 1.19 -83.93 44.62
CA ALA A 320 0.35 -85.07 44.20
C ALA A 320 -1.16 -84.77 44.03
N THR A 321 -1.68 -83.68 44.59
CA THR A 321 -3.13 -83.49 44.83
C THR A 321 -3.95 -82.95 43.64
N ARG A 322 -3.32 -82.48 42.56
CA ARG A 322 -4.00 -81.73 41.47
C ARG A 322 -4.70 -82.59 40.39
N LYS A 323 -4.81 -83.92 40.55
CA LYS A 323 -4.99 -84.84 39.40
C LYS A 323 -6.35 -85.56 39.27
N THR A 324 -7.39 -85.12 39.99
CA THR A 324 -8.61 -85.93 40.20
C THR A 324 -9.93 -85.40 39.59
N MET A 325 -9.97 -84.19 39.03
CA MET A 325 -11.24 -83.52 38.63
C MET A 325 -11.72 -83.75 37.18
N ASP A 326 -10.98 -84.49 36.35
CA ASP A 326 -11.13 -84.42 34.88
C ASP A 326 -11.97 -85.57 34.24
N ASN A 327 -12.59 -86.44 35.06
CA ASN A 327 -13.09 -87.75 34.59
C ASN A 327 -14.55 -87.79 34.10
N ASP A 328 -15.44 -86.88 34.53
CA ASP A 328 -16.90 -87.08 34.43
C ASP A 328 -17.51 -86.87 33.02
N ARG A 329 -16.68 -86.62 32.00
CA ARG A 329 -17.14 -86.15 30.66
C ARG A 329 -17.46 -87.24 29.62
N LYS A 330 -17.65 -88.51 30.01
CA LYS A 330 -17.59 -89.69 29.09
C LYS A 330 -18.86 -90.55 28.93
N ALA A 331 -20.01 -90.19 29.51
CA ALA A 331 -21.12 -91.13 29.75
C ALA A 331 -22.32 -91.11 28.76
N CYS A 332 -22.17 -90.76 27.47
CA CYS A 332 -23.32 -90.35 26.64
C CYS A 332 -23.49 -90.93 25.20
N GLU A 333 -22.74 -91.94 24.72
CA GLU A 333 -22.69 -92.26 23.27
C GLU A 333 -23.17 -93.65 22.79
N GLU A 334 -23.64 -94.58 23.63
CA GLU A 334 -23.76 -96.00 23.23
C GLU A 334 -25.16 -96.56 22.81
N LEU A 335 -26.29 -95.93 23.15
CA LEU A 335 -27.62 -96.59 23.03
C LEU A 335 -28.33 -96.39 21.68
N THR A 336 -28.45 -97.44 20.86
CA THR A 336 -29.20 -97.36 19.57
C THR A 336 -29.95 -98.61 19.07
N ARG A 337 -29.31 -99.78 18.84
CA ARG A 337 -29.39 -100.36 17.48
C ARG A 337 -30.16 -101.67 17.19
N GLU A 338 -30.12 -102.67 18.07
CA GLU A 338 -29.96 -104.06 17.57
C GLU A 338 -31.21 -104.96 17.30
N ARG A 339 -32.46 -104.52 17.49
CA ARG A 339 -33.55 -105.48 17.80
C ARG A 339 -34.34 -106.16 16.65
N ASP A 340 -35.28 -105.48 16.00
CA ASP A 340 -36.51 -106.16 15.50
C ASP A 340 -36.48 -106.64 14.03
N ALA A 341 -36.04 -107.89 13.80
CA ALA A 341 -35.95 -108.50 12.47
C ALA A 341 -36.65 -109.90 12.33
N LEU A 342 -37.79 -110.13 13.00
CA LEU A 342 -38.46 -111.45 13.06
C LEU A 342 -39.85 -111.52 12.41
N SER A 343 -40.08 -112.53 11.57
CA SER A 343 -41.36 -112.77 10.83
C SER A 343 -41.45 -114.21 10.30
N LYS A 344 -42.63 -114.88 10.43
CA LYS A 344 -43.12 -116.12 9.72
C LYS A 344 -44.30 -116.84 10.45
N SER A 345 -45.43 -117.16 9.77
CA SER A 345 -46.34 -118.34 10.00
C SER A 345 -47.70 -118.23 9.25
N LEU A 346 -48.11 -119.18 8.36
CA LEU A 346 -49.42 -119.14 7.63
C LEU A 346 -49.80 -120.44 6.81
N PHE A 347 -50.62 -121.43 7.30
CA PHE A 347 -51.14 -122.57 6.45
C PHE A 347 -52.23 -123.54 7.07
N LYS A 348 -53.43 -123.81 6.43
CA LYS A 348 -54.29 -125.10 6.44
C LYS A 348 -55.84 -125.00 6.07
N VAL A 349 -56.48 -126.13 5.63
CA VAL A 349 -57.95 -126.62 5.64
C VAL A 349 -58.97 -126.40 4.45
N ARG A 350 -59.83 -127.42 4.06
CA ARG A 350 -61.08 -127.38 3.16
C ARG A 350 -61.94 -128.72 2.94
N GLY A 351 -63.30 -128.66 2.75
CA GLY A 351 -64.19 -129.53 1.83
C GLY A 351 -65.12 -130.73 2.31
N GLN A 352 -66.38 -130.94 1.78
CA GLN A 352 -67.36 -132.12 1.91
C GLN A 352 -68.81 -131.96 1.22
N ALA A 353 -69.60 -132.98 0.66
CA ALA A 353 -71.11 -132.94 0.25
C ALA A 353 -71.96 -134.17 -0.43
N ALA A 354 -73.35 -134.26 -0.27
CA ALA A 354 -74.61 -134.71 -1.13
C ALA A 354 -75.31 -136.16 -1.40
N LYS A 355 -76.71 -136.33 -1.57
CA LYS A 355 -77.59 -137.47 -2.26
C LYS A 355 -79.23 -137.61 -2.11
N GLN A 356 -79.98 -138.44 -2.95
CA GLN A 356 -81.28 -139.31 -2.79
C GLN A 356 -82.82 -138.97 -3.23
N THR A 357 -83.77 -139.90 -3.72
CA THR A 357 -85.36 -139.93 -3.77
C THR A 357 -86.19 -140.95 -4.75
N ASN A 358 -87.49 -141.47 -4.52
CA ASN A 358 -88.50 -142.12 -5.53
C ASN A 358 -90.01 -142.68 -5.19
N LEU A 359 -90.93 -142.97 -6.21
CA LEU A 359 -92.08 -144.01 -6.49
C LEU A 359 -93.64 -144.10 -5.95
N LEU A 360 -94.73 -144.38 -6.79
CA LEU A 360 -96.13 -145.08 -6.50
C LEU A 360 -97.33 -145.16 -7.61
N ARG A 361 -98.48 -145.98 -7.50
CA ARG A 361 -99.81 -146.03 -8.36
C ARG A 361 -101.01 -147.10 -8.04
N LEU A 362 -102.36 -146.91 -8.38
CA LEU A 362 -103.48 -147.86 -8.96
C LEU A 362 -105.04 -147.83 -8.48
N HIS A 363 -106.14 -148.11 -9.30
CA HIS A 363 -107.62 -148.52 -8.97
C HIS A 363 -108.64 -148.81 -10.19
N GLU A 364 -110.00 -149.21 -10.06
CA GLU A 364 -111.24 -148.86 -10.95
C GLU A 364 -112.81 -149.25 -10.74
N GLN A 365 -113.46 -150.29 -11.33
CA GLN A 365 -114.78 -150.25 -12.11
C GLN A 365 -116.25 -150.12 -11.50
N SER A 366 -116.68 -150.78 -10.40
CA SER A 366 -118.13 -150.97 -10.04
C SER A 366 -119.00 -149.69 -9.90
N LYS A 367 -118.32 -148.59 -9.55
CA LYS A 367 -118.66 -147.15 -9.61
C LYS A 367 -119.86 -146.71 -10.49
N GLN A 368 -119.99 -147.22 -11.72
CA GLN A 368 -120.63 -146.51 -12.85
C GLN A 368 -122.17 -146.39 -12.88
N ASN A 369 -122.93 -147.15 -12.09
CA ASN A 369 -124.40 -147.05 -12.11
C ASN A 369 -124.95 -146.05 -11.08
N LEU A 370 -124.40 -146.03 -9.86
CA LEU A 370 -124.73 -145.01 -8.85
C LEU A 370 -124.38 -143.60 -9.34
N GLU A 371 -123.33 -143.47 -10.16
CA GLU A 371 -122.95 -142.22 -10.83
C GLU A 371 -124.13 -141.54 -11.55
N ARG A 372 -125.13 -142.27 -12.09
CA ARG A 372 -126.20 -141.66 -12.91
C ARG A 372 -127.26 -140.91 -12.11
N GLU A 373 -127.84 -141.51 -11.07
CA GLU A 373 -128.78 -140.78 -10.21
C GLU A 373 -128.07 -139.67 -9.44
N ILE A 374 -126.81 -139.91 -9.06
CA ILE A 374 -125.90 -138.87 -8.57
C ILE A 374 -125.70 -137.75 -9.60
N THR A 375 -125.67 -138.00 -10.91
CA THR A 375 -125.53 -136.92 -11.91
C THR A 375 -126.74 -135.99 -11.99
N ASN A 376 -127.97 -136.47 -11.75
CA ASN A 376 -129.16 -135.62 -11.83
C ASN A 376 -129.26 -134.69 -10.61
N TYR A 377 -129.11 -135.21 -9.39
CA TYR A 377 -129.06 -134.34 -8.21
C TYR A 377 -127.80 -133.47 -8.16
N ASN A 378 -126.67 -133.91 -8.76
CA ASN A 378 -125.53 -133.01 -8.99
C ASN A 378 -125.89 -131.86 -9.93
N GLN A 379 -126.71 -132.05 -10.97
CA GLN A 379 -127.05 -130.97 -11.90
C GLN A 379 -127.80 -129.83 -11.19
N GLU A 380 -128.77 -130.14 -10.32
CA GLU A 380 -129.45 -129.11 -9.51
C GLU A 380 -128.55 -128.52 -8.41
N ALA A 381 -127.71 -129.34 -7.76
CA ALA A 381 -126.70 -128.84 -6.83
C ALA A 381 -125.67 -127.92 -7.52
N ILE A 382 -125.36 -128.16 -8.81
CA ILE A 382 -124.48 -127.35 -9.65
C ILE A 382 -125.17 -126.03 -10.05
N THR A 383 -126.46 -126.02 -10.39
CA THR A 383 -127.16 -124.76 -10.72
C THR A 383 -127.27 -123.85 -9.50
N GLN A 384 -127.64 -124.38 -8.33
CA GLN A 384 -127.66 -123.57 -7.10
C GLN A 384 -126.25 -123.10 -6.69
N ARG A 385 -125.23 -123.97 -6.76
CA ARG A 385 -123.83 -123.57 -6.50
C ARG A 385 -123.32 -122.50 -7.45
N LYS A 386 -123.72 -122.50 -8.73
CA LYS A 386 -123.38 -121.43 -9.68
C LYS A 386 -123.95 -120.08 -9.25
N ILE A 387 -125.21 -120.03 -8.82
CA ILE A 387 -125.85 -118.79 -8.35
C ILE A 387 -125.15 -118.26 -7.09
N ILE A 388 -124.89 -119.14 -6.11
CA ILE A 388 -124.15 -118.78 -4.89
C ILE A 388 -122.76 -118.23 -5.26
N ASN A 389 -122.01 -118.92 -6.12
CA ASN A 389 -120.67 -118.51 -6.50
C ASN A 389 -120.63 -117.15 -7.21
N VAL A 390 -121.64 -116.80 -8.03
CA VAL A 390 -121.75 -115.46 -8.62
C VAL A 390 -121.92 -114.39 -7.52
N LEU A 391 -122.83 -114.58 -6.58
CA LEU A 391 -123.07 -113.63 -5.48
C LEU A 391 -121.86 -113.51 -4.53
N GLU A 392 -121.12 -114.59 -4.30
CA GLU A 392 -119.86 -114.56 -3.54
C GLU A 392 -118.76 -113.80 -4.29
N ASN A 393 -118.64 -113.99 -5.61
CA ASN A 393 -117.70 -113.24 -6.44
C ASN A 393 -118.03 -111.73 -6.47
N GLU A 394 -119.31 -111.36 -6.53
CA GLU A 394 -119.77 -109.97 -6.47
C GLU A 394 -119.48 -109.33 -5.11
N ARG A 395 -119.82 -110.01 -4.00
CA ARG A 395 -119.45 -109.61 -2.64
C ARG A 395 -117.94 -109.35 -2.54
N ASP A 396 -117.13 -110.31 -2.96
CA ASP A 396 -115.68 -110.25 -2.82
C ASP A 396 -115.05 -109.26 -3.80
N HIS A 397 -115.70 -108.96 -4.94
CA HIS A 397 -115.32 -107.87 -5.84
C HIS A 397 -115.47 -106.51 -5.16
N TYR A 398 -116.65 -106.18 -4.63
CA TYR A 398 -116.87 -104.91 -3.95
C TYR A 398 -116.02 -104.77 -2.67
N LEU A 399 -115.80 -105.86 -1.94
CA LEU A 399 -114.93 -105.87 -0.75
C LEU A 399 -113.45 -105.60 -1.13
N ARG A 400 -112.97 -106.15 -2.25
CA ARG A 400 -111.64 -105.81 -2.82
C ARG A 400 -111.57 -104.36 -3.29
N GLU A 401 -112.62 -103.82 -3.92
CA GLU A 401 -112.64 -102.41 -4.34
C GLU A 401 -112.61 -101.46 -3.14
N ALA A 402 -113.48 -101.65 -2.14
CA ALA A 402 -113.50 -100.86 -0.92
C ALA A 402 -112.13 -100.89 -0.20
N SER A 403 -111.49 -102.05 -0.17
CA SER A 403 -110.12 -102.19 0.35
C SER A 403 -109.09 -101.42 -0.48
N SER A 404 -109.19 -101.46 -1.81
CA SER A 404 -108.31 -100.70 -2.73
C SER A 404 -108.48 -99.20 -2.57
N TYR A 405 -109.71 -98.69 -2.45
CA TYR A 405 -109.96 -97.27 -2.19
C TYR A 405 -109.46 -96.85 -0.80
N THR A 406 -109.64 -97.68 0.23
CA THR A 406 -109.11 -97.41 1.57
C THR A 406 -107.58 -97.29 1.55
N GLN A 407 -106.88 -98.21 0.88
CA GLN A 407 -105.42 -98.14 0.75
C GLN A 407 -104.97 -96.91 -0.05
N LYS A 408 -105.69 -96.52 -1.13
CA LYS A 408 -105.40 -95.28 -1.88
C LYS A 408 -105.51 -94.04 -0.99
N VAL A 409 -106.53 -93.97 -0.12
CA VAL A 409 -106.69 -92.85 0.83
C VAL A 409 -105.55 -92.82 1.84
N LEU A 410 -105.15 -93.96 2.41
CA LEU A 410 -104.00 -94.02 3.34
C LEU A 410 -102.70 -93.56 2.67
N ASN A 411 -102.39 -94.07 1.48
CA ASN A 411 -101.20 -93.66 0.72
C ASN A 411 -101.20 -92.15 0.41
N LEU A 412 -102.36 -91.57 0.07
CA LEU A 412 -102.49 -90.12 -0.17
C LEU A 412 -102.32 -89.31 1.13
N MET A 413 -102.80 -89.80 2.27
CA MET A 413 -102.57 -89.16 3.57
C MET A 413 -101.08 -89.20 3.98
N GLU A 414 -100.36 -90.27 3.62
CA GLU A 414 -98.90 -90.36 3.82
C GLU A 414 -98.15 -89.40 2.89
N GLU A 415 -98.54 -89.29 1.61
CA GLU A 415 -97.94 -88.30 0.72
C GLU A 415 -98.21 -86.86 1.21
N VAL A 416 -99.44 -86.53 1.64
CA VAL A 416 -99.74 -85.19 2.19
C VAL A 416 -98.84 -84.86 3.39
N LYS A 417 -98.70 -85.77 4.37
CA LYS A 417 -97.78 -85.58 5.50
C LYS A 417 -96.33 -85.39 5.06
N PHE A 418 -95.88 -86.12 4.04
CA PHE A 418 -94.54 -85.96 3.48
C PHE A 418 -94.37 -84.59 2.79
N ARG A 419 -95.37 -84.11 2.04
CA ARG A 419 -95.38 -82.75 1.46
C ARG A 419 -95.39 -81.67 2.54
N GLU A 420 -96.16 -81.84 3.61
CA GLU A 420 -96.19 -80.91 4.76
C GLU A 420 -94.82 -80.82 5.45
N MET A 421 -94.17 -81.96 5.67
CA MET A 421 -92.81 -82.01 6.24
C MET A 421 -91.77 -81.36 5.32
N GLN A 422 -91.86 -81.59 3.99
CA GLN A 422 -91.04 -80.87 3.01
C GLN A 422 -91.28 -79.35 3.06
N ILE A 423 -92.53 -78.90 3.14
CA ILE A 423 -92.89 -77.47 3.25
C ILE A 423 -92.33 -76.86 4.55
N PHE A 424 -92.36 -77.59 5.66
CA PHE A 424 -91.75 -77.17 6.92
C PHE A 424 -90.23 -77.01 6.79
N ASP A 425 -89.53 -77.99 6.22
CA ASP A 425 -88.08 -77.93 5.98
C ASP A 425 -87.69 -76.79 5.03
N PHE A 426 -88.47 -76.53 3.98
CA PHE A 426 -88.24 -75.39 3.09
C PHE A 426 -88.49 -74.06 3.78
N ARG A 427 -89.56 -73.93 4.60
CA ARG A 427 -89.81 -72.72 5.42
C ARG A 427 -88.67 -72.47 6.41
N LYS A 428 -88.16 -73.51 7.07
CA LYS A 428 -86.99 -73.43 7.95
C LYS A 428 -85.75 -72.97 7.20
N LYS A 429 -85.43 -73.56 6.04
CA LYS A 429 -84.31 -73.14 5.18
C LYS A 429 -84.44 -71.70 4.70
N ILE A 430 -85.66 -71.24 4.40
CA ILE A 430 -85.92 -69.83 4.05
C ILE A 430 -85.65 -68.89 5.24
N ALA A 431 -86.10 -69.23 6.45
CA ALA A 431 -85.81 -68.43 7.65
C ALA A 431 -84.30 -68.41 8.01
N GLU A 432 -83.61 -69.53 7.83
CA GLU A 432 -82.14 -69.62 7.97
C GLU A 432 -81.42 -68.79 6.90
N ALA A 433 -81.94 -68.73 5.67
CA ALA A 433 -81.39 -67.91 4.60
C ALA A 433 -81.64 -66.41 4.84
N GLN A 434 -82.84 -66.03 5.29
CA GLN A 434 -83.21 -64.65 5.63
C GLN A 434 -82.40 -64.10 6.83
N THR A 435 -82.16 -64.92 7.85
CA THR A 435 -81.32 -64.52 9.00
C THR A 435 -79.84 -64.38 8.60
N LYS A 436 -79.31 -65.29 7.76
CA LYS A 436 -77.97 -65.15 7.17
C LYS A 436 -77.84 -63.93 6.25
N LEU A 437 -78.86 -63.63 5.43
CA LEU A 437 -78.90 -62.43 4.60
C LEU A 437 -78.85 -61.17 5.49
N LYS A 438 -79.67 -61.08 6.53
CA LYS A 438 -79.68 -59.93 7.44
C LYS A 438 -78.38 -59.78 8.24
N GLN A 439 -77.69 -60.87 8.55
CA GLN A 439 -76.34 -60.84 9.10
C GLN A 439 -75.31 -60.31 8.08
N GLN A 440 -75.39 -60.71 6.81
CA GLN A 440 -74.55 -60.20 5.73
C GLN A 440 -74.81 -58.71 5.44
N GLU A 441 -76.07 -58.27 5.46
CA GLU A 441 -76.46 -56.87 5.33
C GLU A 441 -75.86 -56.01 6.46
N ASN A 442 -76.05 -56.40 7.72
CA ASN A 442 -75.47 -55.71 8.87
C ASN A 442 -73.92 -55.65 8.80
N LEU A 443 -73.26 -56.73 8.38
CA LEU A 443 -71.81 -56.77 8.20
C LEU A 443 -71.34 -55.87 7.05
N TYR A 444 -72.10 -55.83 5.95
CA TYR A 444 -71.82 -54.94 4.82
C TYR A 444 -71.99 -53.46 5.21
N GLU A 445 -73.02 -53.11 5.99
CA GLU A 445 -73.19 -51.75 6.51
C GLU A 445 -72.07 -51.36 7.47
N ALA A 446 -71.63 -52.26 8.36
CA ALA A 446 -70.48 -52.02 9.23
C ALA A 446 -69.17 -51.82 8.44
N ILE A 447 -68.88 -52.70 7.48
CA ILE A 447 -67.71 -52.56 6.59
C ILE A 447 -67.78 -51.26 5.78
N LYS A 448 -68.99 -50.82 5.39
CA LYS A 448 -69.22 -49.56 4.66
C LYS A 448 -69.04 -48.34 5.57
N SER A 449 -69.47 -48.37 6.84
CA SER A 449 -69.18 -47.29 7.80
C SER A 449 -67.68 -47.23 8.11
N ASP A 450 -67.04 -48.37 8.33
CA ASP A 450 -65.60 -48.46 8.62
C ASP A 450 -64.77 -47.96 7.44
N ARG A 451 -65.08 -48.40 6.21
CA ARG A 451 -64.43 -47.90 4.99
C ARG A 451 -64.60 -46.39 4.84
N ASN A 452 -65.78 -45.84 5.14
CA ASN A 452 -66.02 -44.40 5.07
C ASN A 452 -65.26 -43.64 6.18
N LEU A 453 -65.16 -44.20 7.38
CA LEU A 453 -64.36 -43.66 8.49
C LEU A 453 -62.87 -43.67 8.15
N TYR A 454 -62.31 -44.80 7.72
CA TYR A 454 -60.92 -44.88 7.29
C TYR A 454 -60.62 -44.00 6.07
N SER A 455 -61.56 -43.86 5.13
CA SER A 455 -61.42 -42.91 4.02
C SER A 455 -61.40 -41.46 4.49
N LYS A 456 -62.19 -41.10 5.51
CA LYS A 456 -62.17 -39.77 6.12
C LYS A 456 -60.84 -39.53 6.84
N ASN A 457 -60.45 -40.45 7.72
CA ASN A 457 -59.20 -40.37 8.50
C ASN A 457 -57.97 -40.32 7.57
N LEU A 458 -58.00 -41.00 6.43
CA LEU A 458 -56.96 -40.94 5.40
C LEU A 458 -56.88 -39.54 4.75
N ILE A 459 -58.01 -38.90 4.47
CA ILE A 459 -58.04 -37.52 3.94
C ILE A 459 -57.51 -36.54 5.01
N GLU A 460 -58.01 -36.64 6.25
CA GLU A 460 -57.54 -35.80 7.37
C GLU A 460 -56.02 -35.96 7.58
N ALA A 461 -55.48 -37.19 7.56
CA ALA A 461 -54.04 -37.44 7.62
C ALA A 461 -53.27 -36.92 6.39
N GLN A 462 -53.84 -36.98 5.19
CA GLN A 462 -53.23 -36.41 3.97
C GLN A 462 -53.19 -34.87 4.01
N ASP A 463 -54.23 -34.23 4.55
CA ASP A 463 -54.27 -32.78 4.78
C ASP A 463 -53.29 -32.35 5.89
N GLU A 464 -53.20 -33.10 6.99
CA GLU A 464 -52.17 -32.90 8.02
C GLU A 464 -50.76 -33.05 7.46
N ILE A 465 -50.46 -34.12 6.72
CA ILE A 465 -49.18 -34.30 6.03
C ILE A 465 -48.90 -33.13 5.07
N SER A 466 -49.92 -32.64 4.36
CA SER A 466 -49.79 -31.51 3.44
C SER A 466 -49.62 -30.16 4.17
N GLY A 467 -50.19 -30.00 5.36
CA GLY A 467 -49.97 -28.87 6.26
C GLY A 467 -48.57 -28.91 6.89
N MET A 468 -48.10 -30.09 7.31
CA MET A 468 -46.76 -30.31 7.86
C MET A 468 -45.68 -30.15 6.80
N LYS A 469 -45.92 -30.59 5.54
CA LYS A 469 -45.05 -30.26 4.39
C LYS A 469 -44.95 -28.76 4.14
N ARG A 470 -46.07 -28.03 4.18
CA ARG A 470 -46.09 -26.55 4.07
C ARG A 470 -45.31 -25.89 5.22
N LYS A 471 -45.52 -26.32 6.48
CA LYS A 471 -44.74 -25.85 7.64
C LYS A 471 -43.24 -26.16 7.50
N LEU A 472 -42.88 -27.35 7.04
CA LEU A 472 -41.49 -27.75 6.80
C LEU A 472 -40.84 -26.91 5.69
N HIS A 473 -41.57 -26.57 4.63
CA HIS A 473 -41.06 -25.70 3.56
C HIS A 473 -40.87 -24.25 4.04
N LEU A 474 -41.79 -23.72 4.84
CA LEU A 474 -41.64 -22.41 5.49
C LEU A 474 -40.46 -22.40 6.48
N MET A 475 -40.29 -23.46 7.28
CA MET A 475 -39.15 -23.60 8.19
C MET A 475 -37.83 -23.77 7.43
N ALA A 476 -37.80 -24.52 6.32
CA ALA A 476 -36.63 -24.63 5.46
C ALA A 476 -36.25 -23.28 4.85
N HIS A 477 -37.24 -22.49 4.38
CA HIS A 477 -37.02 -21.13 3.91
C HIS A 477 -36.50 -20.21 5.04
N ARG A 478 -37.04 -20.32 6.26
CA ARG A 478 -36.55 -19.54 7.41
C ARG A 478 -35.15 -19.96 7.84
N ILE A 479 -34.81 -21.25 7.74
CA ILE A 479 -33.45 -21.76 7.97
C ILE A 479 -32.48 -21.25 6.88
N SER A 480 -32.91 -21.17 5.61
CA SER A 480 -32.09 -20.56 4.55
C SER A 480 -31.87 -19.07 4.79
N GLN A 481 -32.93 -18.31 5.14
CA GLN A 481 -32.80 -16.91 5.54
C GLN A 481 -31.84 -16.76 6.73
N LEU A 482 -32.00 -17.55 7.80
CA LEU A 482 -31.12 -17.48 8.96
C LEU A 482 -29.67 -17.85 8.62
N LYS A 483 -29.43 -18.77 7.68
CA LYS A 483 -28.08 -19.09 7.17
C LYS A 483 -27.48 -17.95 6.34
N GLU A 484 -28.29 -17.25 5.57
CA GLU A 484 -27.88 -16.09 4.77
C GLU A 484 -27.64 -14.86 5.66
N GLU A 485 -28.51 -14.61 6.65
CA GLU A 485 -28.32 -13.66 7.74
C GLU A 485 -27.00 -13.95 8.48
N ILE A 486 -26.75 -15.21 8.89
CA ILE A 486 -25.48 -15.62 9.53
C ILE A 486 -24.27 -15.40 8.61
N ALA A 487 -24.32 -15.88 7.36
CA ALA A 487 -23.19 -15.75 6.42
C ALA A 487 -22.86 -14.28 6.12
N ASN A 488 -23.87 -13.41 6.05
CA ASN A 488 -23.68 -11.97 5.92
C ASN A 488 -23.05 -11.36 7.20
N THR A 489 -23.48 -11.77 8.39
CA THR A 489 -22.84 -11.32 9.64
C THR A 489 -21.40 -11.84 9.79
N ASP A 490 -21.11 -13.07 9.38
CA ASP A 490 -19.75 -13.63 9.37
C ASP A 490 -18.86 -12.87 8.37
N ALA A 491 -19.36 -12.53 7.19
CA ALA A 491 -18.65 -11.71 6.21
C ALA A 491 -18.36 -10.30 6.76
N MET A 492 -19.33 -9.65 7.42
CA MET A 492 -19.12 -8.37 8.10
C MET A 492 -18.12 -8.47 9.24
N MET A 493 -18.17 -9.54 10.05
CA MET A 493 -17.19 -9.79 11.13
C MET A 493 -15.78 -10.03 10.58
N VAL A 494 -15.63 -10.68 9.43
CA VAL A 494 -14.34 -10.83 8.73
C VAL A 494 -13.84 -9.48 8.18
N GLN A 495 -14.73 -8.62 7.68
CA GLN A 495 -14.35 -7.26 7.29
C GLN A 495 -13.92 -6.41 8.50
N GLU A 496 -14.75 -6.33 9.55
CA GLU A 496 -14.46 -5.59 10.78
C GLU A 496 -13.16 -6.05 11.47
N THR A 497 -12.89 -7.36 11.50
CA THR A 497 -11.62 -7.86 12.03
C THR A 497 -10.44 -7.53 11.12
N ALA A 498 -10.60 -7.53 9.80
CA ALA A 498 -9.56 -7.07 8.87
C ALA A 498 -9.29 -5.56 9.00
N GLU A 499 -10.32 -4.74 9.19
CA GLU A 499 -10.19 -3.30 9.42
C GLU A 499 -9.60 -3.01 10.80
N CYS A 500 -9.97 -3.73 11.85
CA CYS A 500 -9.32 -3.65 13.16
C CYS A 500 -7.83 -4.05 13.09
N VAL A 501 -7.48 -5.06 12.30
CA VAL A 501 -6.07 -5.42 12.02
C VAL A 501 -5.34 -4.34 11.20
N ARG A 502 -6.03 -3.60 10.33
CA ARG A 502 -5.48 -2.42 9.64
C ARG A 502 -5.23 -1.27 10.63
N MET A 503 -6.25 -0.88 11.40
CA MET A 503 -6.19 0.22 12.37
C MET A 503 -5.16 -0.04 13.48
N THR A 504 -5.00 -1.28 13.94
CA THR A 504 -3.95 -1.63 14.92
C THR A 504 -2.54 -1.55 14.33
N ARG A 505 -2.33 -1.93 13.06
CA ARG A 505 -1.04 -1.71 12.37
C ARG A 505 -0.74 -0.23 12.15
N GLU A 506 -1.75 0.57 11.81
CA GLU A 506 -1.61 2.02 11.65
C GLU A 506 -1.28 2.69 13.00
N ARG A 507 -1.99 2.33 14.08
CA ARG A 507 -1.63 2.72 15.46
C ARG A 507 -0.18 2.34 15.79
N ASP A 508 0.23 1.11 15.53
CA ASP A 508 1.58 0.63 15.89
C ASP A 508 2.67 1.31 15.06
N ASN A 509 2.38 1.73 13.83
CA ASN A 509 3.30 2.55 13.03
C ASN A 509 3.37 3.99 13.54
N MET A 510 2.21 4.62 13.79
CA MET A 510 2.13 5.95 14.43
C MET A 510 2.83 5.98 15.80
N GLN A 511 2.76 4.89 16.57
CA GLN A 511 3.45 4.75 17.85
C GLN A 511 4.98 4.62 17.69
N LYS A 512 5.48 3.94 16.65
CA LYS A 512 6.91 3.90 16.30
C LYS A 512 7.41 5.26 15.81
N GLU A 513 6.61 5.97 15.02
CA GLU A 513 6.92 7.32 14.54
C GLU A 513 6.92 8.33 15.69
N LEU A 514 5.92 8.30 16.56
CA LEU A 514 5.90 9.08 17.80
C LEU A 514 7.12 8.78 18.68
N GLN A 515 7.56 7.53 18.77
CA GLN A 515 8.77 7.19 19.53
C GLN A 515 10.05 7.68 18.85
N ARG A 516 10.16 7.63 17.51
CA ARG A 516 11.25 8.27 16.77
C ARG A 516 11.29 9.77 17.02
N MET A 517 10.15 10.46 16.90
CA MET A 517 10.05 11.90 17.14
C MET A 517 10.37 12.28 18.59
N LYS A 518 9.97 11.46 19.57
CA LYS A 518 10.39 11.62 20.97
C LYS A 518 11.90 11.46 21.16
N ASN A 519 12.50 10.44 20.55
CA ASN A 519 13.94 10.21 20.62
C ASN A 519 14.71 11.40 19.99
N MET A 520 14.30 11.85 18.80
CA MET A 520 14.88 13.03 18.14
C MET A 520 14.69 14.31 18.95
N ALA A 521 13.55 14.49 19.63
CA ALA A 521 13.33 15.64 20.51
C ALA A 521 14.21 15.62 21.77
N ILE A 522 14.55 14.44 22.30
CA ILE A 522 15.50 14.27 23.40
C ILE A 522 16.94 14.51 22.92
N GLU A 523 17.30 14.00 21.75
CA GLU A 523 18.61 14.19 21.11
C GLU A 523 18.86 15.68 20.77
N ASN A 524 17.89 16.34 20.12
CA ASN A 524 17.94 17.77 19.85
C ASN A 524 18.02 18.61 21.14
N ARG A 525 17.33 18.20 22.22
CA ARG A 525 17.44 18.88 23.51
C ARG A 525 18.84 18.72 24.12
N SER A 526 19.43 17.54 24.06
CA SER A 526 20.82 17.30 24.49
C SER A 526 21.82 18.16 23.70
N ILE A 527 21.61 18.30 22.38
CA ILE A 527 22.39 19.18 21.51
C ILE A 527 22.21 20.65 21.92
N MET A 528 20.97 21.11 22.17
CA MET A 528 20.69 22.46 22.68
C MET A 528 21.38 22.72 24.03
N GLU A 529 21.22 21.83 25.02
CA GLU A 529 21.84 21.97 26.34
C GLU A 529 23.38 22.03 26.24
N SER A 530 23.98 21.27 25.33
CA SER A 530 25.41 21.35 24.99
C SER A 530 25.78 22.68 24.33
N GLN A 531 24.99 23.17 23.38
CA GLN A 531 25.22 24.45 22.69
C GLN A 531 25.07 25.65 23.63
N GLU A 532 24.05 25.69 24.49
CA GLU A 532 23.92 26.70 25.54
C GLU A 532 25.10 26.64 26.54
N ALA A 533 25.61 25.43 26.85
CA ALA A 533 26.78 25.26 27.71
C ALA A 533 28.08 25.73 27.03
N GLU A 534 28.14 25.73 25.70
CA GLU A 534 29.23 26.28 24.91
C GLU A 534 29.11 27.80 24.74
N GLU A 535 27.91 28.31 24.44
CA GLU A 535 27.59 29.74 24.43
C GLU A 535 27.96 30.40 25.78
N ARG A 536 27.58 29.79 26.91
CA ARG A 536 27.96 30.27 28.26
C ARG A 536 29.48 30.28 28.49
N LYS A 537 30.26 29.42 27.84
CA LYS A 537 31.75 29.49 27.86
C LYS A 537 32.24 30.64 26.98
N LEU A 538 31.72 30.77 25.76
CA LEU A 538 32.10 31.80 24.80
C LEU A 538 31.79 33.20 25.33
N LEU A 539 30.61 33.42 25.90
CA LEU A 539 30.24 34.67 26.57
C LEU A 539 31.18 35.02 27.73
N LYS A 540 31.65 34.02 28.49
CA LYS A 540 32.65 34.23 29.55
C LYS A 540 34.02 34.60 28.99
N VAL A 541 34.45 33.97 27.88
CA VAL A 541 35.70 34.32 27.18
C VAL A 541 35.62 35.73 26.58
N ILE A 542 34.49 36.11 25.97
CA ILE A 542 34.24 37.46 25.47
C ILE A 542 34.31 38.47 26.62
N ALA A 543 33.59 38.25 27.72
CA ALA A 543 33.63 39.16 28.88
C ALA A 543 35.04 39.31 29.49
N GLN A 544 35.85 38.25 29.50
CA GLN A 544 37.25 38.33 29.92
C GLN A 544 38.12 39.10 28.91
N ALA A 545 37.99 38.83 27.61
CA ALA A 545 38.71 39.55 26.56
C ALA A 545 38.33 41.04 26.51
N GLU A 546 37.06 41.38 26.78
CA GLU A 546 36.62 42.78 26.93
C GLU A 546 37.21 43.43 28.17
N PHE A 547 37.25 42.73 29.31
CA PHE A 547 37.92 43.23 30.51
C PHE A 547 39.41 43.50 30.26
N GLU A 548 40.12 42.55 29.65
CA GLU A 548 41.53 42.70 29.25
C GLU A 548 41.72 43.85 28.25
N ARG A 549 40.84 44.00 27.25
CA ARG A 549 40.82 45.16 26.34
C ARG A 549 40.63 46.48 27.09
N THR A 550 39.75 46.56 28.09
CA THR A 550 39.59 47.80 28.89
C THR A 550 40.78 48.08 29.81
N LYS A 551 41.48 47.04 30.29
CA LYS A 551 42.73 47.16 31.04
C LYS A 551 43.85 47.72 30.15
N HIS A 552 44.06 47.12 28.98
CA HIS A 552 45.06 47.60 28.01
C HIS A 552 44.76 49.00 27.48
N ARG A 553 43.48 49.38 27.33
CA ARG A 553 43.11 50.76 26.99
C ARG A 553 43.52 51.75 28.09
N LYS A 554 43.28 51.43 29.37
CA LYS A 554 43.73 52.27 30.50
C LYS A 554 45.27 52.36 30.61
N GLU A 555 45.96 51.27 30.32
CA GLU A 555 47.44 51.24 30.25
C GLU A 555 47.96 52.13 29.11
N LEU A 556 47.30 52.10 27.94
CA LEU A 556 47.60 53.00 26.83
C LEU A 556 47.30 54.47 27.16
N ASP A 557 46.14 54.76 27.76
CA ASP A 557 45.74 56.12 28.17
C ASP A 557 46.76 56.69 29.21
N GLN A 558 47.25 55.85 30.14
CA GLN A 558 48.33 56.22 31.05
C GLN A 558 49.62 56.53 30.29
N VAL A 559 50.09 55.65 29.39
CA VAL A 559 51.31 55.86 28.60
C VAL A 559 51.21 57.11 27.72
N ILE A 560 50.03 57.42 27.17
CA ILE A 560 49.77 58.68 26.45
C ILE A 560 49.95 59.87 27.39
N SER A 561 49.37 59.83 28.60
CA SER A 561 49.51 60.91 29.58
C SER A 561 50.97 61.11 30.03
N GLU A 562 51.75 60.04 30.21
CA GLU A 562 53.17 60.09 30.53
C GLU A 562 53.98 60.69 29.36
N LYS A 563 53.69 60.26 28.12
CA LYS A 563 54.28 60.81 26.89
C LYS A 563 53.96 62.30 26.72
N ASP A 564 52.76 62.76 27.06
CA ASP A 564 52.37 64.17 26.98
C ASP A 564 53.01 65.02 28.10
N ILE A 565 53.10 64.49 29.32
CA ILE A 565 53.86 65.11 30.42
C ILE A 565 55.33 65.26 30.04
N LEU A 566 55.96 64.22 29.48
CA LEU A 566 57.34 64.26 28.99
C LEU A 566 57.50 65.23 27.80
N GLY A 567 56.53 65.29 26.89
CA GLY A 567 56.49 66.28 25.81
C GLY A 567 56.47 67.72 26.32
N ILE A 568 55.61 68.03 27.30
CA ILE A 568 55.55 69.35 27.95
C ILE A 568 56.86 69.67 28.67
N GLN A 569 57.48 68.69 29.35
CA GLN A 569 58.79 68.89 29.99
C GLN A 569 59.90 69.15 28.97
N LEU A 570 59.90 68.45 27.83
CA LEU A 570 60.90 68.58 26.78
C LEU A 570 60.76 69.91 26.03
N VAL A 571 59.53 70.37 25.76
CA VAL A 571 59.27 71.72 25.22
C VAL A 571 59.81 72.79 26.19
N ARG A 572 59.43 72.73 27.48
CA ARG A 572 59.96 73.67 28.49
C ARG A 572 61.49 73.67 28.57
N ARG A 573 62.14 72.52 28.41
CA ARG A 573 63.60 72.41 28.40
C ARG A 573 64.24 72.96 27.13
N ASN A 574 63.57 72.85 25.98
CA ASN A 574 63.98 73.53 24.76
C ASN A 574 63.82 75.06 24.89
N ASP A 575 62.75 75.54 25.53
CA ASP A 575 62.57 76.96 25.85
C ASP A 575 63.64 77.47 26.83
N ASP A 576 63.95 76.72 27.90
CA ASP A 576 65.05 77.00 28.82
C ASP A 576 66.39 77.10 28.07
N LEU A 577 66.67 76.16 27.15
CA LEU A 577 67.87 76.14 26.32
C LEU A 577 67.93 77.33 25.34
N ALA A 578 66.83 77.67 24.68
CA ALA A 578 66.75 78.84 23.79
C ALA A 578 67.00 80.14 24.57
N ASN A 579 66.40 80.28 25.75
CA ASN A 579 66.65 81.39 26.67
C ASN A 579 68.12 81.44 27.15
N LEU A 580 68.78 80.30 27.35
CA LEU A 580 70.21 80.24 27.67
C LEU A 580 71.10 80.63 26.48
N TYR A 581 70.79 80.15 25.26
CA TYR A 581 71.52 80.53 24.06
C TYR A 581 71.43 82.04 23.77
N GLU A 582 70.25 82.65 23.90
CA GLU A 582 70.11 84.10 23.70
C GLU A 582 70.81 84.89 24.83
N LYS A 583 70.78 84.42 26.09
CA LYS A 583 71.59 85.00 27.17
C LYS A 583 73.09 84.95 26.87
N ILE A 584 73.60 83.81 26.38
CA ILE A 584 75.02 83.65 25.98
C ILE A 584 75.35 84.58 24.81
N ARG A 585 74.47 84.70 23.81
CA ARG A 585 74.62 85.60 22.66
C ARG A 585 74.68 87.07 23.08
N ILE A 586 73.80 87.50 23.99
CA ILE A 586 73.79 88.85 24.55
C ILE A 586 75.06 89.10 25.37
N GLN A 587 75.44 88.18 26.26
CA GLN A 587 76.67 88.28 27.05
C GLN A 587 77.91 88.37 26.16
N LYS A 588 77.99 87.55 25.09
CA LYS A 588 79.08 87.63 24.11
C LYS A 588 79.10 88.99 23.41
N SER A 589 77.96 89.49 22.93
CA SER A 589 77.90 90.83 22.31
C SER A 589 78.30 91.96 23.28
N VAL A 590 78.06 91.80 24.59
CA VAL A 590 78.53 92.75 25.62
C VAL A 590 80.03 92.62 25.85
N LEU A 591 80.59 91.40 25.88
CA LEU A 591 82.03 91.16 25.96
C LEU A 591 82.76 91.71 24.74
N ASP A 592 82.31 91.41 23.51
CA ASP A 592 82.90 91.90 22.26
C ASP A 592 82.95 93.45 22.24
N LYS A 593 81.88 94.11 22.71
CA LYS A 593 81.82 95.58 22.87
C LYS A 593 82.76 96.10 23.96
N GLY A 594 82.84 95.40 25.10
CA GLY A 594 83.74 95.74 26.21
C GLY A 594 85.21 95.61 25.82
N GLU A 595 85.57 94.55 25.09
CA GLU A 595 86.90 94.35 24.52
C GLU A 595 87.25 95.43 23.49
N ALA A 596 86.33 95.77 22.57
CA ALA A 596 86.54 96.85 21.62
C ALA A 596 86.76 98.22 22.31
N GLN A 597 86.01 98.51 23.38
CA GLN A 597 86.21 99.72 24.20
C GLN A 597 87.54 99.69 24.96
N PHE A 598 87.91 98.56 25.56
CA PHE A 598 89.18 98.40 26.27
C PHE A 598 90.38 98.53 25.33
N ASN A 599 90.33 97.91 24.15
CA ASN A 599 91.35 98.05 23.11
C ASN A 599 91.46 99.49 22.59
N LYS A 600 90.35 100.24 22.50
CA LYS A 600 90.39 101.68 22.21
C LYS A 600 91.13 102.45 23.31
N VAL A 601 90.81 102.21 24.59
CA VAL A 601 91.51 102.84 25.73
C VAL A 601 93.00 102.47 25.76
N LEU A 602 93.40 101.24 25.39
CA LEU A 602 94.80 100.86 25.20
C LEU A 602 95.46 101.55 23.99
N GLY A 603 94.69 101.92 22.97
CA GLY A 603 95.14 102.77 21.85
C GLY A 603 95.41 104.21 22.31
N ASP A 604 94.42 104.83 22.97
CA ASP A 604 94.55 106.19 23.52
C ASP A 604 95.67 106.28 24.59
N LEU A 605 95.83 105.26 25.44
CA LEU A 605 96.93 105.19 26.40
C LEU A 605 98.31 105.05 25.73
N ARG A 606 98.41 104.36 24.60
CA ARG A 606 99.66 104.31 23.80
C ARG A 606 99.95 105.68 23.19
N ARG A 607 98.97 106.31 22.56
CA ARG A 607 99.06 107.67 22.02
C ARG A 607 99.52 108.68 23.08
N VAL A 608 98.90 108.69 24.26
CA VAL A 608 99.32 109.57 25.37
C VAL A 608 100.74 109.26 25.87
N ARG A 609 101.17 107.99 25.87
CA ARG A 609 102.58 107.63 26.20
C ARG A 609 103.56 108.12 25.13
N GLU A 610 103.18 108.09 23.86
CA GLU A 610 103.97 108.60 22.74
C GLU A 610 104.07 110.13 22.77
N GLU A 611 102.96 110.82 23.04
CA GLU A 611 102.89 112.27 23.29
C GLU A 611 103.82 112.65 24.48
N ILE A 612 103.73 111.97 25.62
CA ILE A 612 104.62 112.18 26.78
C ILE A 612 106.10 111.95 26.41
N CYS A 613 106.40 110.92 25.59
CA CYS A 613 107.76 110.67 25.10
C CYS A 613 108.25 111.79 24.16
N ALA A 614 107.39 112.31 23.29
CA ALA A 614 107.71 113.43 22.40
C ALA A 614 108.02 114.70 23.20
N THR A 615 107.14 115.11 24.12
CA THR A 615 107.35 116.29 24.98
C THR A 615 108.59 116.15 25.88
N ARG A 616 108.93 114.92 26.32
CA ARG A 616 110.19 114.66 27.05
C ARG A 616 111.44 114.84 26.17
N ARG A 617 111.41 114.39 24.90
CA ARG A 617 112.51 114.62 23.95
C ARG A 617 112.65 116.11 23.62
N GLU A 618 111.53 116.79 23.38
CA GLU A 618 111.49 118.24 23.10
C GLU A 618 112.07 119.03 24.27
N LYS A 619 111.65 118.74 25.52
CA LYS A 619 112.24 119.32 26.73
C LYS A 619 113.76 119.09 26.78
N ALA A 620 114.25 117.88 26.50
CA ALA A 620 115.68 117.58 26.51
C ALA A 620 116.45 118.37 25.44
N MET A 621 115.89 118.51 24.22
CA MET A 621 116.45 119.34 23.15
C MET A 621 116.49 120.82 23.52
N LEU A 622 115.43 121.35 24.14
CA LEU A 622 115.40 122.73 24.62
C LEU A 622 116.41 122.97 25.76
N GLN A 623 116.60 122.00 26.66
CA GLN A 623 117.65 122.06 27.69
C GLN A 623 119.06 122.03 27.08
N ALA A 624 119.30 121.21 26.05
CA ALA A 624 120.58 121.17 25.32
C ALA A 624 120.85 122.45 24.48
N ASN A 625 119.80 123.12 24.02
CA ASN A 625 119.92 124.44 23.37
C ASN A 625 120.20 125.55 24.41
N ALA A 626 119.64 125.46 25.62
CA ALA A 626 119.92 126.40 26.70
C ALA A 626 121.39 126.34 27.17
N THR A 627 121.98 125.14 27.31
CA THR A 627 123.41 125.01 27.66
C THR A 627 124.33 125.57 26.57
N LYS A 628 124.02 125.32 25.30
CA LYS A 628 124.72 125.94 24.16
C LYS A 628 124.61 127.46 24.14
N MET A 629 123.49 128.03 24.58
CA MET A 629 123.35 129.49 24.70
C MET A 629 124.34 130.07 25.72
N ASP A 630 124.63 129.35 26.81
CA ASP A 630 125.64 129.77 27.80
C ASP A 630 127.09 129.51 27.34
N GLU A 631 127.30 128.64 26.35
CA GLU A 631 128.58 128.52 25.63
C GLU A 631 128.78 129.71 24.68
N LEU A 632 127.78 130.03 23.84
CA LEU A 632 127.81 131.18 22.94
C LEU A 632 127.99 132.51 23.69
N LYS A 633 127.38 132.69 24.88
CA LYS A 633 127.67 133.85 25.76
C LYS A 633 129.15 133.92 26.15
N ARG A 634 129.77 132.79 26.52
CA ARG A 634 131.21 132.72 26.87
C ARG A 634 132.08 133.04 25.66
N GLU A 635 131.74 132.55 24.47
CA GLU A 635 132.45 132.87 23.23
C GLU A 635 132.33 134.35 22.84
N VAL A 636 131.15 134.98 22.94
CA VAL A 636 130.98 136.42 22.69
C VAL A 636 131.82 137.26 23.68
N ILE A 637 131.92 136.86 24.95
CA ILE A 637 132.79 137.52 25.92
C ILE A 637 134.28 137.30 25.56
N LYS A 638 134.66 136.12 25.07
CA LYS A 638 136.03 135.80 24.62
C LYS A 638 136.41 136.62 23.39
N ALA A 639 135.58 136.65 22.36
CA ALA A 639 135.77 137.43 21.14
C ALA A 639 135.85 138.94 21.42
N ARG A 640 135.04 139.48 22.35
CA ARG A 640 135.17 140.89 22.79
C ARG A 640 136.52 141.18 23.48
N LYS A 641 137.03 140.25 24.29
CA LYS A 641 138.37 140.37 24.91
C LYS A 641 139.49 140.25 23.87
N GLU A 642 139.32 139.40 22.87
CA GLU A 642 140.30 139.21 21.77
C GLU A 642 140.33 140.44 20.85
N LEU A 643 139.18 140.99 20.45
CA LEU A 643 139.10 142.25 19.71
C LEU A 643 139.76 143.42 20.46
N SER A 644 139.53 143.54 21.76
CA SER A 644 140.14 144.58 22.60
C SER A 644 141.66 144.45 22.70
N ARG A 645 142.20 143.22 22.74
CA ARG A 645 143.65 142.97 22.65
C ARG A 645 144.21 143.39 21.30
N GLU A 646 143.53 143.05 20.22
CA GLU A 646 144.04 143.34 18.88
C GLU A 646 143.97 144.82 18.52
N GLN A 647 143.01 145.57 19.08
CA GLN A 647 143.00 147.04 19.01
C GLN A 647 144.20 147.68 19.73
N VAL A 648 144.65 147.12 20.85
CA VAL A 648 145.91 147.54 21.51
C VAL A 648 147.12 147.13 20.67
N ARG A 649 147.08 145.94 20.06
CA ARG A 649 148.16 145.41 19.21
C ARG A 649 148.38 146.24 17.94
N CYS A 650 147.32 146.68 17.27
CA CYS A 650 147.43 147.56 16.10
C CYS A 650 148.14 148.88 16.43
N LYS A 651 147.85 149.50 17.58
CA LYS A 651 148.57 150.70 18.01
C LYS A 651 150.06 150.44 18.27
N ALA A 652 150.40 149.33 18.91
CA ALA A 652 151.81 148.96 19.12
C ALA A 652 152.55 148.75 17.78
N LEU A 653 151.88 148.14 16.79
CA LEU A 653 152.44 147.88 15.46
C LEU A 653 152.64 149.16 14.61
N GLU A 654 151.88 150.24 14.87
CA GLU A 654 152.11 151.55 14.23
C GLU A 654 153.40 152.22 14.76
N ASP A 655 153.69 152.10 16.07
CA ASP A 655 154.92 152.63 16.68
C ASP A 655 156.17 151.80 16.31
N GLU A 656 156.04 150.48 16.16
CA GLU A 656 157.15 149.57 15.78
C GLU A 656 157.71 149.81 14.37
N LEU A 657 157.00 150.54 13.49
CA LEU A 657 157.40 150.75 12.09
C LEU A 657 158.68 151.59 11.88
N LYS A 658 159.28 152.14 12.95
CA LYS A 658 160.37 153.14 12.86
C LYS A 658 161.81 152.61 12.92
N LYS A 659 162.07 151.36 13.33
CA LYS A 659 163.38 150.69 13.15
C LYS A 659 163.28 149.17 13.36
N PRO A 660 163.99 148.33 12.57
CA PRO A 660 163.75 146.89 12.53
C PRO A 660 164.64 146.06 13.48
N ILE A 661 164.19 144.85 13.85
CA ILE A 661 164.86 143.56 13.55
C ILE A 661 164.04 142.35 14.10
N ASN A 662 163.46 141.59 13.15
CA ASN A 662 163.54 140.13 12.92
C ASN A 662 163.55 139.07 14.07
N VAL A 663 163.24 137.83 13.66
CA VAL A 663 163.48 136.49 14.27
C VAL A 663 162.28 135.79 14.95
N HIS A 664 162.14 134.50 14.60
CA HIS A 664 161.08 133.52 14.90
C HIS A 664 160.91 133.14 16.39
N ARG A 665 159.93 132.25 16.72
CA ARG A 665 160.18 130.83 17.13
C ARG A 665 159.01 130.09 17.85
N TRP A 666 158.62 128.91 17.32
CA TRP A 666 158.02 127.72 17.99
C TRP A 666 156.63 127.83 18.69
N ARG A 667 156.06 126.79 19.35
CA ARG A 667 155.77 125.35 19.02
C ARG A 667 155.21 124.62 20.27
N LYS A 668 154.37 123.58 20.07
CA LYS A 668 154.13 122.40 20.97
C LYS A 668 153.31 122.58 22.27
N LEU A 669 152.55 121.52 22.61
CA LEU A 669 152.46 120.89 23.94
C LEU A 669 151.95 119.44 23.80
N GLU A 670 152.12 118.59 24.82
CA GLU A 670 152.00 117.11 24.74
C GLU A 670 151.34 116.45 25.97
N ILE A 671 150.50 115.42 25.71
CA ILE A 671 150.46 114.02 26.27
C ILE A 671 150.59 113.80 27.81
N TYR A 672 149.74 112.93 28.43
CA TYR A 672 150.10 111.66 29.14
C TYR A 672 148.97 110.98 30.01
N TYR A 673 148.57 109.76 29.60
CA TYR A 673 148.11 108.50 30.29
C TYR A 673 147.51 108.41 31.72
N LEU A 674 146.58 107.43 31.93
CA LEU A 674 146.67 106.35 32.96
C LEU A 674 145.67 105.16 32.73
N ASP A 675 145.89 104.01 33.41
CA ASP A 675 145.20 102.70 33.28
C ASP A 675 144.77 102.07 34.66
N ASP A 676 144.04 100.92 34.66
CA ASP A 676 144.26 99.65 35.45
C ASP A 676 142.96 98.82 35.82
N TRP A 677 143.12 97.61 36.39
CA TRP A 677 142.14 96.51 36.63
C TRP A 677 141.95 96.09 38.12
N ARG A 678 140.89 95.31 38.46
CA ARG A 678 140.87 93.98 39.19
C ARG A 678 139.63 93.68 40.09
N ASN A 679 139.16 92.40 40.06
CA ASN A 679 138.49 91.56 41.09
C ASN A 679 137.23 92.09 41.86
N TYR A 680 136.26 91.32 42.41
CA TYR A 680 135.99 89.87 42.70
C TYR A 680 134.46 89.73 43.12
N GLU A 681 133.77 88.61 43.45
CA GLU A 681 133.99 87.14 43.58
C GLU A 681 132.62 86.36 43.61
N PHE A 682 132.64 85.04 43.92
CA PHE A 682 131.60 84.14 44.46
C PHE A 682 130.59 83.38 43.55
N LEU A 683 130.22 82.15 43.99
CA LEU A 683 129.51 81.04 43.30
C LEU A 683 128.35 80.49 44.21
N PRO A 684 127.73 79.26 44.12
CA PRO A 684 128.00 78.05 43.29
C PRO A 684 126.79 77.31 42.61
N GLU A 685 127.14 76.44 41.64
CA GLU A 685 126.65 75.05 41.33
C GLU A 685 125.15 74.62 41.31
N GLY A 686 124.72 73.64 40.49
CA GLY A 686 125.44 72.91 39.42
C GLY A 686 124.77 71.61 38.88
N SER A 687 125.43 71.02 37.87
CA SER A 687 125.35 69.60 37.37
C SER A 687 124.15 69.07 36.55
N ASP A 688 124.46 68.12 35.64
CA ASP A 688 123.62 67.58 34.55
C ASP A 688 123.56 66.03 34.56
N PRO A 689 122.41 65.35 34.31
CA PRO A 689 122.30 63.89 34.28
C PRO A 689 122.59 63.25 32.91
N SER A 690 123.51 62.27 32.88
CA SER A 690 123.99 61.61 31.65
C SER A 690 122.89 60.96 30.79
N SER A 691 122.95 61.24 29.47
CA SER A 691 122.05 60.74 28.42
C SER A 691 121.83 59.21 28.41
N PHE A 692 122.75 58.43 28.97
CA PHE A 692 122.64 56.97 29.06
C PHE A 692 121.48 56.51 29.94
N GLU A 693 121.15 57.25 31.00
CA GLU A 693 120.02 56.92 31.88
C GLU A 693 118.68 57.20 31.20
N MET A 694 118.60 58.31 30.45
CA MET A 694 117.45 58.67 29.61
C MET A 694 117.17 57.57 28.57
N ILE A 695 118.21 57.05 27.91
CA ILE A 695 118.10 55.96 26.92
C ILE A 695 117.68 54.64 27.58
N LYS A 696 118.19 54.30 28.77
CA LYS A 696 117.69 53.15 29.55
C LYS A 696 116.20 53.33 29.91
N LYS A 697 115.79 54.54 30.33
CA LYS A 697 114.39 54.85 30.64
C LYS A 697 113.50 54.65 29.41
N ILE A 698 113.89 55.20 28.26
CA ILE A 698 113.18 55.05 26.99
C ILE A 698 113.03 53.57 26.60
N HIS A 699 114.11 52.78 26.58
CA HIS A 699 114.03 51.35 26.23
C HIS A 699 113.18 50.53 27.23
N SER A 700 113.22 50.83 28.53
CA SER A 700 112.36 50.17 29.52
C SER A 700 110.88 50.54 29.35
N LEU A 701 110.57 51.79 29.01
CA LEU A 701 109.21 52.24 28.70
C LEU A 701 108.72 51.65 27.37
N GLN A 702 109.57 51.57 26.34
CA GLN A 702 109.24 50.92 25.07
C GLN A 702 108.95 49.43 25.25
N LYS A 703 109.78 48.67 25.97
CA LYS A 703 109.46 47.26 26.28
C LYS A 703 108.17 47.11 27.07
N ARG A 704 107.88 48.00 28.03
CA ARG A 704 106.63 47.97 28.79
C ARG A 704 105.42 48.42 27.98
N LEU A 705 105.61 49.27 26.97
CA LEU A 705 104.57 49.69 26.03
C LEU A 705 104.25 48.54 25.06
N ILE A 706 105.27 47.91 24.46
CA ILE A 706 105.13 46.75 23.58
C ILE A 706 104.37 45.63 24.29
N GLY A 707 104.80 45.23 25.48
CA GLY A 707 104.10 44.21 26.28
C GLY A 707 102.67 44.59 26.66
N LYS A 708 102.35 45.89 26.82
CA LYS A 708 100.97 46.33 27.04
C LYS A 708 100.14 46.39 25.75
N THR A 709 100.73 46.69 24.60
CA THR A 709 100.03 46.55 23.32
C THR A 709 99.79 45.08 22.96
N GLU A 710 100.71 44.18 23.30
CA GLU A 710 100.53 42.73 23.15
C GLU A 710 99.38 42.22 24.06
N GLU A 711 99.37 42.60 25.34
CA GLU A 711 98.29 42.22 26.29
C GLU A 711 96.91 42.81 25.91
N VAL A 712 96.88 44.00 25.30
CA VAL A 712 95.66 44.58 24.72
C VAL A 712 95.22 43.78 23.49
N LEU A 713 96.15 43.46 22.58
CA LEU A 713 95.85 42.75 21.34
C LEU A 713 95.39 41.29 21.60
N GLU A 714 95.93 40.62 22.62
CA GLU A 714 95.39 39.34 23.12
C GLU A 714 93.95 39.49 23.64
N LYS A 715 93.65 40.57 24.37
CA LYS A 715 92.29 40.85 24.87
C LYS A 715 91.32 41.21 23.74
N GLU A 716 91.76 41.96 22.73
CA GLU A 716 91.04 42.21 21.48
C GLU A 716 90.67 40.87 20.79
N ILE A 717 91.63 39.95 20.68
CA ILE A 717 91.40 38.61 20.09
C ILE A 717 90.45 37.77 20.96
N GLN A 718 90.51 37.86 22.28
CA GLN A 718 89.57 37.18 23.18
C GLN A 718 88.16 37.77 23.08
N ILE A 719 88.02 39.09 22.94
CA ILE A 719 86.75 39.78 22.70
C ILE A 719 86.17 39.33 21.35
N GLN A 720 86.92 39.43 20.25
CA GLN A 720 86.46 38.97 18.93
C GLN A 720 86.07 37.49 18.86
N LYS A 721 86.71 36.63 19.67
CA LYS A 721 86.31 35.22 19.82
C LYS A 721 85.00 35.07 20.58
N LYS A 722 84.79 35.84 21.66
CA LYS A 722 83.53 35.84 22.41
C LYS A 722 82.38 36.51 21.66
N GLU A 723 82.66 37.53 20.86
CA GLU A 723 81.67 38.19 19.99
C GLU A 723 81.22 37.24 18.88
N ARG A 724 82.15 36.53 18.21
CA ARG A 724 81.79 35.46 17.27
C ARG A 724 80.95 34.38 17.95
N LEU A 725 81.39 33.84 19.09
CA LEU A 725 80.65 32.83 19.84
C LEU A 725 79.26 33.33 20.28
N TYR A 726 79.12 34.62 20.64
CA TYR A 726 77.84 35.25 20.98
C TYR A 726 76.93 35.41 19.76
N VAL A 727 77.46 35.80 18.60
CA VAL A 727 76.71 35.89 17.34
C VAL A 727 76.28 34.51 16.85
N GLU A 728 77.15 33.49 16.95
CA GLU A 728 76.86 32.10 16.63
C GLU A 728 75.77 31.54 17.57
N LEU A 729 75.91 31.72 18.89
CA LEU A 729 74.86 31.36 19.87
C LEU A 729 73.55 32.11 19.61
N LYS A 730 73.59 33.40 19.25
CA LYS A 730 72.40 34.19 18.93
C LYS A 730 71.74 33.72 17.63
N GLN A 731 72.50 33.27 16.63
CA GLN A 731 71.96 32.64 15.42
C GLN A 731 71.39 31.25 15.71
N VAL A 732 71.98 30.46 16.61
CA VAL A 732 71.41 29.17 17.05
C VAL A 732 70.13 29.39 17.84
N LEU A 733 70.10 30.33 18.78
CA LEU A 733 68.89 30.65 19.56
C LEU A 733 67.76 31.17 18.67
N ALA A 734 68.07 32.03 17.69
CA ALA A 734 67.10 32.53 16.71
C ALA A 734 66.68 31.48 15.65
N ARG A 735 67.29 30.29 15.64
CA ARG A 735 66.90 29.13 14.82
C ARG A 735 66.21 28.04 15.61
N GLN A 736 66.20 28.10 16.95
CA GLN A 736 65.38 27.23 17.76
C GLN A 736 63.96 27.81 17.82
N PRO A 737 62.91 27.00 17.58
CA PRO A 737 61.55 27.43 17.85
C PRO A 737 61.40 27.77 19.34
N GLY A 738 60.72 28.87 19.66
CA GLY A 738 60.34 29.18 21.04
C GLY A 738 59.48 28.07 21.65
N PRO A 739 59.37 27.96 22.99
CA PRO A 739 58.68 26.83 23.64
C PRO A 739 57.25 26.63 23.13
N GLU A 740 56.51 27.71 22.88
CA GLU A 740 55.16 27.69 22.30
C GLU A 740 55.13 27.11 20.87
N ILE A 741 56.16 27.41 20.06
CA ILE A 741 56.29 26.87 18.69
C ILE A 741 56.73 25.41 18.73
N ALA A 742 57.57 25.02 19.69
CA ALA A 742 57.96 23.62 19.90
C ALA A 742 56.76 22.78 20.37
N GLU A 743 55.91 23.32 21.23
CA GLU A 743 54.67 22.68 21.70
C GLU A 743 53.62 22.61 20.58
N GLN A 744 53.45 23.67 19.79
CA GLN A 744 52.64 23.64 18.56
C GLN A 744 53.17 22.61 17.55
N LEU A 745 54.48 22.50 17.34
CA LEU A 745 55.09 21.48 16.48
C LEU A 745 54.81 20.06 17.00
N ALA A 746 54.87 19.81 18.32
CA ALA A 746 54.49 18.53 18.90
C ALA A 746 53.00 18.20 18.70
N ILE A 747 52.12 19.20 18.81
CA ILE A 747 50.68 19.07 18.51
C ILE A 747 50.46 18.77 17.02
N TYR A 748 51.14 19.47 16.12
CA TYR A 748 51.06 19.23 14.67
C TYR A 748 51.65 17.88 14.25
N GLU A 749 52.75 17.43 14.87
CA GLU A 749 53.28 16.07 14.64
C GLU A 749 52.31 15.00 15.11
N ASN A 750 51.67 15.17 16.28
CA ASN A 750 50.66 14.25 16.78
C ASN A 750 49.45 14.21 15.83
N SER A 751 48.92 15.37 15.44
CA SER A 751 47.81 15.48 14.49
C SER A 751 48.17 14.89 13.12
N LEU A 752 49.38 15.13 12.61
CA LEU A 752 49.86 14.53 11.36
C LEU A 752 49.97 13.01 11.47
N ARG A 753 50.41 12.48 12.62
CA ARG A 753 50.50 11.03 12.89
C ARG A 753 49.10 10.39 12.94
N GLU A 754 48.13 11.06 13.54
CA GLU A 754 46.71 10.65 13.52
C GLU A 754 46.12 10.71 12.11
N LYS A 755 46.36 11.79 11.36
CA LYS A 755 45.90 11.91 9.96
C LYS A 755 46.56 10.87 9.05
N LEU A 756 47.83 10.50 9.28
CA LEU A 756 48.50 9.41 8.58
C LEU A 756 47.94 8.03 8.96
N ALA A 757 47.55 7.82 10.22
CA ALA A 757 46.87 6.59 10.64
C ALA A 757 45.47 6.48 10.01
N ALA A 758 44.69 7.57 10.03
CA ALA A 758 43.39 7.65 9.36
C ALA A 758 43.52 7.47 7.84
N MET A 759 44.53 8.08 7.21
CA MET A 759 44.83 7.87 5.79
C MET A 759 45.14 6.40 5.50
N LYS A 760 45.99 5.72 6.28
CA LYS A 760 46.26 4.28 6.10
C LYS A 760 45.01 3.41 6.21
N ILE A 761 44.11 3.72 7.15
CA ILE A 761 42.82 3.04 7.27
C ILE A 761 41.97 3.27 6.01
N MET A 762 41.93 4.51 5.50
CA MET A 762 41.21 4.88 4.29
C MET A 762 41.83 4.26 3.02
N THR A 763 43.16 4.11 2.95
CA THR A 763 43.85 3.38 1.88
C THR A 763 43.48 1.90 1.91
N ALA A 764 43.52 1.24 3.08
CA ALA A 764 43.10 -0.16 3.20
C ALA A 764 41.59 -0.36 2.89
N GLN A 765 40.75 0.64 3.17
CA GLN A 765 39.35 0.66 2.72
C GLN A 765 39.25 0.80 1.20
N MET A 766 40.03 1.70 0.57
CA MET A 766 40.10 1.81 -0.89
C MET A 766 40.59 0.52 -1.54
N GLU A 767 41.67 -0.09 -1.05
CA GLU A 767 42.18 -1.37 -1.57
C GLU A 767 41.13 -2.48 -1.48
N LYS A 768 40.32 -2.52 -0.41
CA LYS A 768 39.19 -3.43 -0.27
C LYS A 768 38.05 -3.11 -1.25
N HIS A 769 37.78 -1.84 -1.52
CA HIS A 769 36.81 -1.43 -2.54
C HIS A 769 37.31 -1.75 -3.96
N ASP A 770 38.59 -1.56 -4.26
CA ASP A 770 39.21 -1.95 -5.54
C ASP A 770 39.24 -3.47 -5.74
N ALA A 771 39.47 -4.25 -4.67
CA ALA A 771 39.29 -5.70 -4.70
C ALA A 771 37.82 -6.06 -5.01
N SER A 772 36.86 -5.41 -4.34
CA SER A 772 35.43 -5.62 -4.60
C SER A 772 35.05 -5.24 -6.05
N ILE A 773 35.63 -4.17 -6.60
CA ILE A 773 35.44 -3.74 -8.00
C ILE A 773 36.05 -4.73 -8.98
N LYS A 774 37.21 -5.35 -8.65
CA LYS A 774 37.79 -6.45 -9.45
C LYS A 774 36.90 -7.69 -9.42
N ASP A 775 36.35 -8.06 -8.26
CA ASP A 775 35.40 -9.17 -8.15
C ASP A 775 34.11 -8.90 -8.93
N TYR A 776 33.57 -7.68 -8.88
CA TYR A 776 32.41 -7.30 -9.70
C TYR A 776 32.73 -7.31 -11.20
N LYS A 777 33.91 -6.86 -11.64
CA LYS A 777 34.34 -6.97 -13.04
C LYS A 777 34.45 -8.43 -13.48
N LEU A 778 35.03 -9.30 -12.66
CA LEU A 778 35.12 -10.74 -12.92
C LEU A 778 33.72 -11.41 -12.96
N GLN A 779 32.75 -10.91 -12.17
CA GLN A 779 31.36 -11.35 -12.24
C GLN A 779 30.66 -10.85 -13.51
N MET A 780 30.91 -9.60 -13.94
CA MET A 780 30.41 -9.09 -15.22
C MET A 780 30.98 -9.87 -16.41
N GLU A 781 32.29 -10.15 -16.43
CA GLU A 781 32.92 -10.98 -17.47
C GLU A 781 32.33 -12.40 -17.50
N LYS A 782 32.00 -13.00 -16.35
CA LYS A 782 31.30 -14.29 -16.30
C LYS A 782 29.89 -14.19 -16.88
N LEU A 783 29.11 -13.16 -16.50
CA LEU A 783 27.77 -12.93 -17.02
C LEU A 783 27.75 -12.61 -18.53
N ASP A 784 28.73 -11.87 -19.04
CA ASP A 784 28.90 -11.61 -20.47
C ASP A 784 29.31 -12.86 -21.25
N ASN A 785 30.13 -13.75 -20.65
CA ASN A 785 30.43 -15.06 -21.22
C ASN A 785 29.20 -15.99 -21.22
N GLU A 786 28.42 -16.04 -20.14
CA GLU A 786 27.14 -16.76 -20.07
C GLU A 786 26.12 -16.19 -21.08
N LEU A 787 26.09 -14.87 -21.28
CA LEU A 787 25.28 -14.20 -22.30
C LEU A 787 25.77 -14.51 -23.72
N LEU A 788 27.08 -14.62 -23.94
CA LEU A 788 27.68 -15.09 -25.18
C LEU A 788 27.33 -16.56 -25.47
N ASP A 789 27.39 -17.44 -24.47
CA ASP A 789 27.12 -18.87 -24.65
C ASP A 789 25.63 -19.17 -24.81
N THR A 790 24.75 -18.49 -24.08
CA THR A 790 23.31 -18.55 -24.34
C THR A 790 22.96 -17.98 -25.72
N LYS A 791 23.66 -16.93 -26.19
CA LYS A 791 23.54 -16.39 -27.55
C LYS A 791 24.06 -17.37 -28.61
N LYS A 792 25.19 -18.07 -28.39
CA LYS A 792 25.68 -19.17 -29.25
C LYS A 792 24.62 -20.29 -29.32
N ALA A 793 24.15 -20.80 -28.19
CA ALA A 793 23.15 -21.86 -28.12
C ALA A 793 21.79 -21.46 -28.75
N TYR A 794 21.42 -20.19 -28.68
CA TYR A 794 20.27 -19.64 -29.42
C TYR A 794 20.50 -19.67 -30.93
N PHE A 795 21.67 -19.22 -31.41
CA PHE A 795 22.02 -19.26 -32.83
C PHE A 795 22.18 -20.68 -33.37
N GLU A 796 22.66 -21.64 -32.57
CA GLU A 796 22.66 -23.07 -32.93
C GLU A 796 21.24 -23.63 -33.04
N LYS A 797 20.38 -23.39 -32.04
CA LYS A 797 18.95 -23.76 -32.11
C LYS A 797 18.25 -23.11 -33.31
N ARG A 798 18.67 -21.91 -33.71
CA ARG A 798 18.20 -21.24 -34.93
C ARG A 798 18.72 -21.92 -36.20
N ARG A 799 20.04 -22.17 -36.32
CA ARG A 799 20.66 -22.91 -37.43
C ARG A 799 20.06 -24.30 -37.62
N LEU A 800 19.77 -25.01 -36.53
CA LEU A 800 19.09 -26.31 -36.55
C LEU A 800 17.66 -26.16 -37.11
N LYS A 801 16.87 -25.20 -36.64
CA LYS A 801 15.51 -24.95 -37.16
C LYS A 801 15.49 -24.49 -38.63
N GLU A 802 16.46 -23.68 -39.05
CA GLU A 802 16.61 -23.23 -40.44
C GLU A 802 17.08 -24.40 -41.33
N GLY A 803 18.00 -25.24 -40.87
CA GLY A 803 18.40 -26.49 -41.53
C GLY A 803 17.26 -27.52 -41.66
N SER A 804 16.39 -27.65 -40.65
CA SER A 804 15.17 -28.47 -40.74
C SER A 804 14.18 -27.95 -41.78
N ARG A 805 14.06 -26.62 -41.93
CA ARG A 805 13.23 -25.98 -42.97
C ARG A 805 13.85 -26.05 -44.36
N ALA A 806 15.18 -26.07 -44.47
CA ALA A 806 15.88 -26.25 -45.75
C ALA A 806 15.76 -27.68 -46.30
N ARG A 807 15.72 -28.70 -45.42
CA ARG A 807 15.62 -30.12 -45.82
C ARG A 807 14.22 -30.60 -46.23
N THR A 808 13.25 -29.69 -46.41
CA THR A 808 11.86 -30.03 -46.78
C THR A 808 11.34 -29.31 -48.04
N LYS A 809 12.21 -28.67 -48.83
CA LYS A 809 11.86 -28.12 -50.16
C LYS A 809 13.01 -28.25 -51.16
N PHE A 810 12.62 -28.50 -52.42
CA PHE A 810 13.40 -28.59 -53.66
C PHE A 810 14.29 -29.81 -53.87
N GLU A 811 13.87 -30.58 -54.87
CA GLU A 811 14.64 -31.60 -55.58
C GLU A 811 15.54 -30.92 -56.64
N THR A 812 16.77 -31.42 -56.80
CA THR A 812 17.54 -31.67 -58.07
C THR A 812 17.52 -30.68 -59.27
N PRO A 813 18.56 -30.69 -60.14
CA PRO A 813 19.99 -30.91 -59.89
C PRO A 813 20.96 -30.06 -60.77
N GLU A 814 22.14 -29.70 -60.27
CA GLU A 814 23.39 -29.38 -61.03
C GLU A 814 24.53 -29.13 -60.00
N VAL A 815 25.84 -29.23 -60.27
CA VAL A 815 26.73 -30.28 -60.86
C VAL A 815 28.19 -29.77 -60.66
N ILE A 816 29.22 -30.65 -60.61
CA ILE A 816 30.69 -30.33 -60.61
C ILE A 816 31.23 -29.69 -59.29
N VAL A 817 32.02 -30.41 -58.43
CA VAL A 817 33.52 -30.57 -58.37
C VAL A 817 34.17 -29.52 -57.43
N GLU A 818 35.17 -29.77 -56.54
CA GLU A 818 36.04 -30.93 -56.25
C GLU A 818 36.54 -31.00 -54.76
N LYS A 819 37.24 -32.09 -54.39
CA LYS A 819 38.25 -32.38 -53.30
C LYS A 819 38.38 -31.44 -52.06
N ALA A 820 38.42 -31.90 -50.79
CA ALA A 820 39.33 -32.87 -50.12
C ALA A 820 40.75 -32.31 -49.85
N SER A 821 41.47 -32.57 -48.74
CA SER A 821 41.22 -33.42 -47.54
C SER A 821 41.50 -32.62 -46.22
N GLU A 822 42.17 -33.01 -45.10
CA GLU A 822 42.85 -34.24 -44.59
C GLU A 822 42.92 -34.25 -43.03
N ILE A 823 43.37 -35.34 -42.37
CA ILE A 823 43.28 -35.58 -40.90
C ILE A 823 44.56 -36.19 -40.25
N SER A 824 44.90 -35.76 -39.02
CA SER A 824 45.65 -36.45 -37.92
C SER A 824 47.18 -36.72 -37.96
N ALA A 825 47.87 -36.23 -36.91
CA ALA A 825 48.95 -36.85 -36.09
C ALA A 825 48.95 -36.13 -34.69
N GLN A 826 49.23 -36.67 -33.50
CA GLN A 826 50.34 -37.51 -32.97
C GLN A 826 51.71 -36.79 -33.00
N SER A 827 52.57 -36.79 -31.95
CA SER A 827 52.61 -37.50 -30.65
C SER A 827 53.38 -36.70 -29.54
N GLU A 828 53.62 -37.32 -28.36
CA GLU A 828 54.83 -37.32 -27.46
C GLU A 828 55.93 -36.21 -27.55
N SER A 829 56.69 -35.82 -26.50
CA SER A 829 56.84 -36.25 -25.07
C SER A 829 57.65 -35.22 -24.22
N GLU A 830 57.76 -35.48 -22.90
CA GLU A 830 58.93 -35.22 -22.00
C GLU A 830 59.34 -33.79 -21.53
N GLU A 831 60.30 -33.80 -20.59
CA GLU A 831 60.86 -32.70 -19.76
C GLU A 831 62.10 -32.04 -20.47
N GLU A 832 62.94 -31.09 -19.98
CA GLU A 832 63.29 -30.59 -18.64
C GLU A 832 64.02 -29.19 -18.74
N GLU A 833 64.41 -28.59 -17.60
CA GLU A 833 65.40 -27.50 -17.28
C GLU A 833 65.86 -26.35 -18.24
N GLN A 834 65.56 -25.11 -17.78
CA GLN A 834 66.46 -23.94 -17.45
C GLN A 834 67.42 -23.17 -18.41
N GLU A 835 67.24 -21.83 -18.36
CA GLU A 835 68.22 -20.70 -18.35
C GLU A 835 69.09 -20.24 -19.57
N LYS A 836 69.18 -18.88 -19.70
CA LYS A 836 70.36 -18.04 -20.12
C LYS A 836 70.82 -18.07 -21.60
N LEU A 837 71.37 -17.03 -22.28
CA LEU A 837 71.55 -15.55 -22.14
C LEU A 837 71.47 -14.92 -23.59
N ASP A 838 71.73 -13.66 -23.99
CA ASP A 838 71.95 -12.31 -23.39
C ASP A 838 71.78 -11.18 -24.46
N ASP A 839 72.09 -9.93 -24.09
CA ASP A 839 72.85 -8.90 -24.86
C ASP A 839 72.22 -7.80 -25.78
N LYS A 840 72.37 -6.56 -25.30
CA LYS A 840 72.94 -5.33 -25.92
C LYS A 840 72.49 -4.80 -27.31
N ASN A 841 72.18 -3.48 -27.36
CA ASN A 841 72.92 -2.39 -28.08
C ASN A 841 72.15 -1.03 -27.91
N LEU A 842 72.77 0.10 -27.52
CA LEU A 842 73.58 1.10 -28.28
C LEU A 842 72.81 1.84 -29.41
N GLU A 843 72.88 3.17 -29.63
CA GLU A 843 73.44 4.35 -28.91
C GLU A 843 72.98 5.71 -29.60
N ARG A 844 73.17 6.88 -28.97
CA ARG A 844 73.31 8.28 -29.53
C ARG A 844 72.13 9.15 -30.07
N GLY A 845 72.33 10.47 -29.95
CA GLY A 845 71.84 11.56 -30.84
C GLY A 845 70.66 12.39 -30.27
N GLN A 846 70.81 13.59 -29.69
CA GLN A 846 71.39 14.90 -30.09
C GLN A 846 70.55 15.78 -31.05
N ASP A 847 70.00 16.86 -30.46
CA ASP A 847 70.01 18.28 -30.89
C ASP A 847 69.61 18.72 -32.32
N ASN A 848 68.46 19.41 -32.42
CA ASN A 848 68.19 20.65 -33.20
C ASN A 848 66.69 21.02 -33.03
N LEU A 849 66.23 22.21 -32.62
CA LEU A 849 66.43 23.63 -33.00
C LEU A 849 65.28 24.19 -33.89
N GLY A 850 64.63 25.25 -33.39
CA GLY A 850 63.74 26.17 -34.14
C GLY A 850 62.22 25.94 -34.00
N GLU A 851 61.36 26.97 -33.96
CA GLU A 851 61.59 28.40 -33.66
C GLU A 851 60.25 29.14 -33.35
N ALA A 852 60.33 30.42 -32.96
CA ALA A 852 59.26 31.41 -32.70
C ALA A 852 58.38 31.20 -31.42
N ASN A 853 58.36 32.12 -30.44
CA ASN A 853 57.76 33.48 -30.40
C ASN A 853 56.22 33.48 -30.48
N LEU A 854 55.43 34.05 -29.55
CA LEU A 854 55.64 34.91 -28.35
C LEU A 854 54.67 34.41 -27.22
N LYS A 855 54.54 34.96 -26.00
CA LYS A 855 54.89 36.26 -25.38
C LYS A 855 55.04 36.11 -23.84
N GLY A 856 55.41 37.17 -23.12
CA GLY A 856 55.27 37.26 -21.65
C GLY A 856 53.81 37.38 -21.18
N GLY A 857 53.49 37.19 -19.89
CA GLY A 857 54.38 37.14 -18.72
C GLY A 857 54.39 38.46 -17.95
N GLY A 858 54.03 38.41 -16.67
CA GLY A 858 53.95 39.58 -15.78
C GLY A 858 53.16 39.26 -14.50
N GLN A 859 53.84 39.27 -13.36
CA GLN A 859 53.23 39.39 -12.03
C GLN A 859 52.99 40.90 -11.77
N ASP A 860 51.98 41.29 -10.99
CA ASP A 860 52.19 41.58 -9.56
C ASP A 860 50.93 42.05 -8.80
N GLN A 861 51.13 42.24 -7.49
CA GLN A 861 50.21 42.71 -6.44
C GLN A 861 49.39 43.98 -6.76
N SER A 862 48.15 44.08 -6.23
CA SER A 862 47.79 45.04 -5.16
C SER A 862 46.27 45.19 -4.92
N SER A 863 45.87 45.32 -3.65
CA SER A 863 44.69 46.08 -3.20
C SER A 863 45.17 47.49 -2.80
N PRO A 864 44.34 48.56 -2.77
CA PRO A 864 43.24 48.70 -1.80
C PRO A 864 41.99 49.47 -2.33
N GLY A 865 41.02 49.74 -1.45
CA GLY A 865 39.88 50.63 -1.69
C GLY A 865 38.81 50.55 -0.60
N GLU A 866 38.85 51.47 0.37
CA GLU A 866 37.80 51.73 1.36
C GLU A 866 37.11 53.08 1.05
N GLU A 867 36.42 53.68 2.04
CA GLU A 867 35.70 54.96 2.02
C GLU A 867 34.35 54.91 1.27
N GLU A 868 33.20 55.13 1.93
CA GLU A 868 32.65 56.39 2.49
C GLU A 868 32.19 57.38 1.40
N SER A 869 31.12 58.16 1.57
CA SER A 869 29.94 58.12 2.45
C SER A 869 28.90 59.11 1.88
N ASP A 870 27.62 59.06 2.29
CA ASP A 870 26.84 60.31 2.54
C ASP A 870 25.46 60.08 3.18
N ASN A 871 24.95 61.12 3.85
CA ASN A 871 23.57 61.22 4.35
C ASN A 871 22.71 62.07 3.41
N GLN A 872 21.37 61.90 3.45
CA GLN A 872 20.48 62.92 4.05
C GLN A 872 18.98 62.56 4.00
N GLU A 873 18.36 62.70 5.18
CA GLU A 873 17.05 63.32 5.45
C GLU A 873 15.82 63.01 4.58
N LYS A 874 14.79 62.48 5.24
CA LYS A 874 13.50 63.18 5.35
C LYS A 874 12.79 62.82 6.66
N GLU A 875 12.36 63.84 7.39
CA GLU A 875 11.61 63.75 8.65
C GLU A 875 10.09 63.90 8.43
N GLN A 876 9.36 64.06 9.55
CA GLN A 876 7.92 64.26 9.73
C GLN A 876 7.10 62.95 9.74
N ASP A 877 6.68 62.43 10.89
CA ASP A 877 5.85 62.98 12.00
C ASP A 877 4.35 62.89 11.71
N GLU A 878 3.65 62.07 12.50
CA GLU A 878 2.62 62.58 13.44
C GLU A 878 2.38 61.55 14.55
N LEU A 879 1.82 62.01 15.69
CA LEU A 879 1.74 61.26 16.95
C LEU A 879 0.29 60.87 17.31
N GLU A 880 0.21 59.91 18.25
CA GLU A 880 -0.84 59.65 19.23
C GLU A 880 -2.20 60.40 19.10
N GLU A 881 -3.31 59.65 19.17
CA GLU A 881 -4.09 59.66 20.41
C GLU A 881 -5.01 58.42 20.59
N LYS A 882 -5.35 58.22 21.88
CA LYS A 882 -6.57 57.69 22.54
C LYS A 882 -7.71 57.09 21.67
N GLU A 883 -8.58 56.21 22.19
CA GLU A 883 -9.05 56.14 23.59
C GLU A 883 -9.48 54.72 24.03
N LYS A 884 -9.86 54.59 25.31
CA LYS A 884 -10.47 53.38 25.87
C LYS A 884 -11.98 53.44 25.72
N GLU A 885 -12.61 52.30 25.43
CA GLU A 885 -13.79 51.93 26.21
C GLU A 885 -13.90 50.39 26.32
N GLY A 886 -14.61 49.94 27.36
CA GLY A 886 -14.80 48.54 27.69
C GLY A 886 -16.04 48.39 28.58
N PHE A 887 -16.28 47.18 29.09
CA PHE A 887 -17.59 46.68 29.54
C PHE A 887 -18.51 46.32 28.35
N LYS A 888 -19.40 45.31 28.43
CA LYS A 888 -19.74 44.42 29.56
C LYS A 888 -20.17 43.03 29.05
N GLU A 889 -19.99 42.01 29.89
CA GLU A 889 -20.94 40.94 30.31
C GLU A 889 -22.09 40.49 29.34
N GLU A 890 -22.55 39.23 29.30
CA GLU A 890 -22.42 38.12 30.26
C GLU A 890 -22.83 36.73 29.67
N TYR A 891 -22.63 35.67 30.47
CA TYR A 891 -23.27 34.33 30.44
C TYR A 891 -23.81 33.73 29.12
N SER A 892 -23.13 32.69 28.63
CA SER A 892 -23.49 31.29 28.95
C SER A 892 -22.35 30.31 28.67
#